data_AF-A0A4Q1C870-F1
#
_entry.id   AF-A0A4Q1C870-F1
#
_cell.length_a   1.000
_cell.length_b   1.000
_cell.length_c   1.000
_cell.angle_alpha   90.00
_cell.angle_beta   90.00
_cell.angle_gamma   90.00
#
_symmetry.space_group_name_H-M   'P 1'
#
loop_
_entity.id
_entity.type
_entity.pdbx_description
1 polymer ?
#
loop_
_entity_poly.entity_id
_entity_poly.type
_entity_poly.pdbx_seq_one_letter_code
_entity_poly.pdbx_strand_id
1 'polypeptide(L)'
;MTPRPRLLFLGLILSGAGLFAAPALDVRPTATPPVIDGVLDDPVWQTAARTDAFREVYPRENTEPTERTEFWVTYDADHVFVAVRCHDSGGLAGIRAYSMQRDQSNGSDDLVRIVFDTFNRESDGYYFGLTAAGGKHDGLVQNKDQANDQWDGLWHGRVTRDPGGWSCEFAIPAKSIAFDPAGGTWGFDVARQIRRKQENVRWSNVIRAKSVFSLPDTGDLRGFAGLRQGRGLEFKPFASATTRHKPRAGEKETEFKPGLDFVWQATPSLAATLTLNTDFADADVDERQVNLGRFPLFFPEKRSFFTRDASLFTFAGINQDPLPFFSRRIGLAEDGTKVDILGGAKVTGRAGPWTIGLLDVQTDDHAGVDGKNLFVGRVSHQVLAESSVGLIATHGDPRGDGDNTLLGADFNYTNSRLAGGKTLTARLGVQHTDSDLAGGTGTATTLSINYPNEPLMLSGWFSAVDEKFDPALGFVSRTGVGNMHLQALYNVYFKDRFLSMAQPFVETDHTTDLDVHFLDGNVWTGFYAETAKGDFTNIWLGAHYETYDTPFAIRPGIIVPAGRHRFDDFQIEIGTARARPVDAYVRWRTGQYLTGHADFYNLGIGWRPTSRLQFNLSTGLRDIRLPAGEFQVRTGSLRASFTFNPDLQLSLLGQYDNLSKSLGMNFRLKWTVQPGNDLYFVINQGYDTTADHFRPTTGDISAKGAWTWRF
;
A
#
# COMPACT_ATOMS: atom_id res chain seq x y z
N MET A 1 -22.79 47.63 -35.61
CA MET A 1 -23.96 47.02 -34.97
C MET A 1 -23.96 45.53 -35.24
N THR A 2 -23.49 44.77 -34.26
CA THR A 2 -23.59 43.30 -34.17
C THR A 2 -25.04 42.84 -34.11
N PRO A 3 -25.39 41.69 -34.72
CA PRO A 3 -25.74 40.58 -33.82
C PRO A 3 -25.39 39.16 -34.32
N ARG A 4 -24.93 38.36 -33.34
CA ARG A 4 -25.15 36.92 -33.09
C ARG A 4 -24.58 35.87 -34.08
N PRO A 5 -23.59 35.07 -33.67
CA PRO A 5 -23.34 33.77 -34.29
C PRO A 5 -24.36 32.74 -33.79
N ARG A 6 -24.92 31.98 -34.74
CA ARG A 6 -25.76 30.80 -34.49
C ARG A 6 -24.83 29.65 -34.07
N LEU A 7 -25.00 29.14 -32.84
CA LEU A 7 -24.48 27.84 -32.45
C LEU A 7 -25.33 26.75 -33.11
N LEU A 8 -24.70 25.96 -33.98
CA LEU A 8 -25.26 24.75 -34.57
C LEU A 8 -24.50 23.54 -34.00
N PHE A 9 -25.27 22.64 -33.39
CA PHE A 9 -25.05 21.19 -33.26
C PHE A 9 -23.72 20.65 -32.75
N LEU A 10 -23.78 20.05 -31.54
CA LEU A 10 -23.27 18.69 -31.34
C LEU A 10 -24.24 17.93 -30.42
N GLY A 11 -25.22 17.25 -31.02
CA GLY A 11 -25.99 16.23 -30.33
C GLY A 11 -25.10 15.01 -30.18
N LEU A 12 -24.58 14.78 -28.97
CA LEU A 12 -23.85 13.57 -28.66
C LEU A 12 -24.82 12.49 -28.22
N ILE A 13 -24.65 11.34 -28.85
CA ILE A 13 -25.36 10.08 -28.73
C ILE A 13 -25.50 9.65 -27.27
N LEU A 14 -26.74 9.60 -26.76
CA LEU A 14 -27.10 8.79 -25.60
C LEU A 14 -27.09 7.32 -26.05
N SER A 15 -25.91 6.69 -26.04
CA SER A 15 -25.84 5.23 -26.06
C SER A 15 -26.22 4.73 -24.67
N GLY A 16 -27.36 4.05 -24.58
CA GLY A 16 -27.88 3.48 -23.36
C GLY A 16 -26.87 2.56 -22.70
N ALA A 17 -26.34 2.99 -21.55
CA ALA A 17 -25.77 2.08 -20.58
C ALA A 17 -26.96 1.32 -19.96
N GLY A 18 -27.13 0.05 -20.35
CA GLY A 18 -28.01 -0.83 -19.59
C GLY A 18 -27.50 -0.89 -18.15
N LEU A 19 -28.38 -0.66 -17.18
CA LEU A 19 -28.12 -1.09 -15.81
C LEU A 19 -27.98 -2.61 -15.85
N PHE A 20 -26.75 -3.10 -15.79
CA PHE A 20 -26.51 -4.53 -15.59
C PHE A 20 -26.91 -4.86 -14.15
N ALA A 21 -27.86 -5.78 -13.99
CA ALA A 21 -28.17 -6.32 -12.67
C ALA A 21 -26.93 -7.09 -12.16
N ALA A 22 -26.52 -6.83 -10.91
CA ALA A 22 -25.44 -7.55 -10.28
C ALA A 22 -25.74 -9.07 -10.29
N PRO A 23 -24.78 -9.93 -10.65
CA PRO A 23 -24.98 -11.38 -10.61
C PRO A 23 -25.19 -11.82 -9.16
N ALA A 24 -25.93 -12.92 -8.96
CA ALA A 24 -26.17 -13.49 -7.65
C ALA A 24 -25.94 -15.00 -7.65
N LEU A 25 -25.50 -15.55 -6.51
CA LEU A 25 -25.29 -16.97 -6.30
C LEU A 25 -25.80 -17.37 -4.91
N ASP A 26 -26.71 -18.34 -4.86
CA ASP A 26 -27.28 -18.85 -3.61
C ASP A 26 -26.40 -19.98 -3.03
N VAL A 27 -25.76 -19.71 -1.89
CA VAL A 27 -24.89 -20.65 -1.18
C VAL A 27 -25.67 -21.55 -0.23
N ARG A 28 -25.13 -22.75 0.00
CA ARG A 28 -25.72 -23.74 0.91
C ARG A 28 -24.68 -24.23 1.92
N PRO A 29 -25.09 -24.51 3.16
CA PRO A 29 -24.20 -25.06 4.16
C PRO A 29 -23.80 -26.50 3.82
N THR A 30 -22.62 -26.92 4.28
CA THR A 30 -22.16 -28.30 4.26
C THR A 30 -22.07 -28.88 5.67
N ALA A 31 -22.34 -30.18 5.81
CA ALA A 31 -22.11 -30.92 7.04
C ALA A 31 -20.70 -31.55 7.09
N THR A 32 -20.05 -31.71 5.95
CA THR A 32 -18.70 -32.27 5.83
C THR A 32 -17.83 -31.25 5.10
N PRO A 33 -16.89 -30.59 5.80
CA PRO A 33 -16.02 -29.60 5.18
C PRO A 33 -15.03 -30.26 4.21
N PRO A 34 -14.59 -29.55 3.15
CA PRO A 34 -13.55 -30.04 2.26
C PRO A 34 -12.19 -30.11 2.95
N VAL A 35 -11.30 -30.97 2.46
CA VAL A 35 -9.90 -30.97 2.83
C VAL A 35 -9.20 -29.92 1.98
N ILE A 36 -8.66 -28.88 2.61
CA ILE A 36 -7.99 -27.78 1.89
C ILE A 36 -6.61 -28.25 1.43
N ASP A 37 -6.52 -28.78 0.22
CA ASP A 37 -5.29 -29.26 -0.42
C ASP A 37 -5.11 -28.74 -1.87
N GLY A 38 -6.10 -28.02 -2.40
CA GLY A 38 -6.11 -27.45 -3.73
C GLY A 38 -6.66 -28.41 -4.80
N VAL A 39 -7.08 -29.62 -4.45
CA VAL A 39 -7.66 -30.64 -5.34
C VAL A 39 -9.18 -30.63 -5.16
N LEU A 40 -9.92 -30.52 -6.27
CA LEU A 40 -11.38 -30.39 -6.23
C LEU A 40 -12.08 -31.76 -6.35
N ASP A 41 -11.65 -32.75 -5.56
CA ASP A 41 -12.21 -34.12 -5.57
C ASP A 41 -13.12 -34.44 -4.38
N ASP A 42 -13.17 -33.57 -3.37
CA ASP A 42 -14.10 -33.70 -2.25
C ASP A 42 -15.57 -33.72 -2.71
N PRO A 43 -16.43 -34.61 -2.16
CA PRO A 43 -17.83 -34.71 -2.54
C PRO A 43 -18.63 -33.42 -2.38
N VAL A 44 -18.26 -32.55 -1.43
CA VAL A 44 -18.97 -31.29 -1.16
C VAL A 44 -19.01 -30.38 -2.39
N TRP A 45 -17.94 -30.37 -3.20
CA TRP A 45 -17.84 -29.54 -4.40
C TRP A 45 -18.83 -29.92 -5.50
N GLN A 46 -19.40 -31.13 -5.46
CA GLN A 46 -20.46 -31.56 -6.38
C GLN A 46 -21.82 -30.93 -6.03
N THR A 47 -22.01 -30.49 -4.78
CA THR A 47 -23.26 -29.93 -4.26
C THR A 47 -23.17 -28.45 -3.90
N ALA A 48 -21.95 -27.91 -3.80
CA ALA A 48 -21.69 -26.50 -3.53
C ALA A 48 -22.25 -25.60 -4.65
N ALA A 49 -22.55 -24.35 -4.31
CA ALA A 49 -23.00 -23.37 -5.29
C ALA A 49 -21.86 -23.07 -6.27
N ARG A 50 -22.12 -23.10 -7.58
CA ARG A 50 -21.10 -22.98 -8.64
C ARG A 50 -21.55 -22.04 -9.75
N THR A 51 -20.58 -21.34 -10.36
CA THR A 51 -20.78 -20.64 -11.64
C THR A 51 -19.46 -20.52 -12.42
N ASP A 52 -19.56 -20.31 -13.73
CA ASP A 52 -18.45 -20.05 -14.66
C ASP A 52 -18.65 -18.78 -15.50
N ALA A 53 -19.61 -17.94 -15.11
CA ALA A 53 -20.02 -16.74 -15.84
C ALA A 53 -19.05 -15.56 -15.73
N PHE A 54 -17.75 -15.80 -15.95
CA PHE A 54 -16.73 -14.75 -15.99
C PHE A 54 -16.80 -13.94 -17.29
N ARG A 55 -16.36 -12.69 -17.22
CA ARG A 55 -16.12 -11.83 -18.39
C ARG A 55 -14.72 -11.27 -18.36
N GLU A 56 -14.15 -11.11 -19.55
CA GLU A 56 -12.91 -10.38 -19.75
C GLU A 56 -13.12 -8.89 -19.44
N VAL A 57 -12.21 -8.32 -18.67
CA VAL A 57 -12.20 -6.90 -18.30
C VAL A 57 -11.03 -6.18 -18.94
N TYR A 58 -9.90 -6.87 -19.07
CA TYR A 58 -8.72 -6.38 -19.75
C TYR A 58 -8.13 -7.50 -20.61
N PRO A 59 -7.70 -7.21 -21.86
CA PRO A 59 -7.79 -5.93 -22.56
C PRO A 59 -9.19 -5.61 -23.14
N ARG A 60 -10.04 -6.62 -23.37
CA ARG A 60 -11.36 -6.46 -24.01
C ARG A 60 -12.48 -6.51 -22.97
N GLU A 61 -12.91 -5.32 -22.56
CA GLU A 61 -14.02 -5.15 -21.63
C GLU A 61 -15.30 -5.87 -22.10
N ASN A 62 -15.89 -6.63 -21.16
CA ASN A 62 -17.14 -7.36 -21.29
C ASN A 62 -17.20 -8.33 -22.48
N THR A 63 -16.12 -9.07 -22.71
CA THR A 63 -16.09 -10.16 -23.71
C THR A 63 -15.89 -11.52 -23.05
N GLU A 64 -16.02 -12.61 -23.81
CA GLU A 64 -15.78 -13.96 -23.28
C GLU A 64 -14.29 -14.16 -22.94
N PRO A 65 -13.96 -14.68 -21.74
CA PRO A 65 -12.59 -15.04 -21.37
C PRO A 65 -11.91 -15.97 -22.37
N THR A 66 -10.60 -15.79 -22.58
CA THR A 66 -9.84 -16.74 -23.41
C THR A 66 -9.44 -18.00 -22.66
N GLU A 67 -9.59 -18.01 -21.33
CA GLU A 67 -9.38 -19.17 -20.47
C GLU A 67 -10.57 -19.31 -19.50
N ARG A 68 -11.28 -20.44 -19.59
CA ARG A 68 -12.45 -20.71 -18.74
C ARG A 68 -12.05 -20.71 -17.26
N THR A 69 -12.87 -20.09 -16.44
CA THR A 69 -12.67 -20.02 -14.99
C THR A 69 -14.00 -20.33 -14.31
N GLU A 70 -13.94 -21.09 -13.22
CA GLU A 70 -15.12 -21.51 -12.47
C GLU A 70 -14.84 -21.35 -10.99
N PHE A 71 -15.87 -21.06 -10.19
CA PHE A 71 -15.72 -21.09 -8.75
C PHE A 71 -16.91 -21.75 -8.07
N TRP A 72 -16.65 -22.21 -6.85
CA TRP A 72 -17.62 -22.80 -5.94
C TRP A 72 -17.58 -22.10 -4.59
N VAL A 73 -18.74 -22.02 -3.93
CA VAL A 73 -18.86 -21.50 -2.56
C VAL A 73 -19.76 -22.41 -1.73
N THR A 74 -19.31 -22.71 -0.52
CA THR A 74 -20.09 -23.35 0.55
C THR A 74 -19.59 -22.86 1.91
N TYR A 75 -20.24 -23.25 3.00
CA TYR A 75 -19.85 -22.85 4.34
C TYR A 75 -20.30 -23.90 5.36
N ASP A 76 -19.66 -23.94 6.52
CA ASP A 76 -20.17 -24.65 7.69
C ASP A 76 -20.43 -23.64 8.83
N ALA A 77 -20.64 -24.10 10.07
CA ALA A 77 -20.89 -23.19 11.19
C ALA A 77 -19.69 -22.28 11.52
N ASP A 78 -18.48 -22.65 11.12
CA ASP A 78 -17.23 -22.04 11.57
C ASP A 78 -16.36 -21.48 10.42
N HIS A 79 -16.63 -21.83 9.16
CA HIS A 79 -15.83 -21.46 7.99
C HIS A 79 -16.68 -21.16 6.75
N VAL A 80 -16.17 -20.25 5.92
CA VAL A 80 -16.58 -20.08 4.51
C VAL A 80 -15.51 -20.71 3.63
N PHE A 81 -15.94 -21.54 2.67
CA PHE A 81 -15.08 -22.25 1.74
C PHE A 81 -15.30 -21.74 0.32
N VAL A 82 -14.22 -21.42 -0.37
CA VAL A 82 -14.24 -21.03 -1.78
C VAL A 82 -13.24 -21.89 -2.55
N ALA A 83 -13.66 -22.46 -3.67
CA ALA A 83 -12.77 -23.13 -4.61
C ALA A 83 -12.81 -22.42 -5.95
N VAL A 84 -11.67 -22.34 -6.65
CA VAL A 84 -11.61 -21.79 -8.01
C VAL A 84 -10.84 -22.74 -8.91
N ARG A 85 -11.42 -23.05 -10.07
CA ARG A 85 -10.77 -23.79 -11.15
C ARG A 85 -10.38 -22.83 -12.26
N CYS A 86 -9.08 -22.76 -12.53
CA CYS A 86 -8.47 -21.94 -13.56
C CYS A 86 -7.97 -22.83 -14.70
N HIS A 87 -8.78 -23.02 -15.74
CA HIS A 87 -8.35 -23.76 -16.93
C HIS A 87 -7.25 -22.97 -17.67
N ASP A 88 -6.24 -23.65 -18.23
CA ASP A 88 -5.22 -22.99 -19.06
C ASP A 88 -4.88 -23.86 -20.28
N SER A 89 -5.24 -23.37 -21.46
CA SER A 89 -4.96 -24.03 -22.74
C SER A 89 -3.47 -24.22 -23.05
N GLY A 90 -2.59 -23.47 -22.37
CA GLY A 90 -1.13 -23.65 -22.46
C GLY A 90 -0.57 -24.76 -21.57
N GLY A 91 -1.43 -25.46 -20.80
CA GLY A 91 -1.05 -26.45 -19.82
C GLY A 91 -0.10 -25.91 -18.76
N LEU A 92 0.69 -26.78 -18.12
CA LEU A 92 1.62 -26.38 -17.05
C LEU A 92 2.63 -25.30 -17.46
N ALA A 93 3.08 -25.30 -18.72
CA ALA A 93 4.01 -24.29 -19.24
C ALA A 93 3.32 -22.93 -19.51
N GLY A 94 1.99 -22.92 -19.62
CA GLY A 94 1.17 -21.72 -19.79
C GLY A 94 1.03 -20.90 -18.51
N ILE A 95 1.09 -21.58 -17.36
CA ILE A 95 0.87 -21.00 -16.03
C ILE A 95 2.09 -20.22 -15.56
N ARG A 96 1.87 -19.05 -14.96
CA ARG A 96 2.92 -18.24 -14.34
C ARG A 96 2.86 -18.38 -12.82
N ALA A 97 3.86 -19.04 -12.26
CA ALA A 97 3.92 -19.44 -10.85
C ALA A 97 5.37 -19.37 -10.35
N TYR A 98 5.84 -18.16 -10.07
CA TYR A 98 7.22 -17.85 -9.71
C TYR A 98 7.41 -17.52 -8.22
N SER A 99 6.35 -17.25 -7.45
CA SER A 99 6.51 -16.85 -6.06
C SER A 99 5.45 -17.40 -5.12
N MET A 100 5.95 -18.04 -4.06
CA MET A 100 5.17 -18.47 -2.89
C MET A 100 5.19 -17.42 -1.76
N GLN A 101 5.86 -16.28 -1.97
CA GLN A 101 5.99 -15.28 -0.92
C GLN A 101 4.64 -14.60 -0.68
N ARG A 102 4.22 -14.55 0.59
CA ARG A 102 3.05 -13.80 1.03
C ARG A 102 3.26 -12.30 0.82
N ASP A 103 2.22 -11.61 0.37
CA ASP A 103 2.15 -10.14 0.14
C ASP A 103 3.21 -9.58 -0.81
N GLN A 104 3.76 -10.43 -1.67
CA GLN A 104 4.67 -9.95 -2.71
C GLN A 104 3.93 -9.09 -3.75
N SER A 105 4.58 -8.02 -4.21
CA SER A 105 4.06 -7.16 -5.27
C SER A 105 3.61 -7.97 -6.49
N ASN A 106 2.29 -7.92 -6.72
CA ASN A 106 1.53 -8.73 -7.66
C ASN A 106 1.77 -8.31 -9.11
N GLY A 107 2.84 -8.84 -9.73
CA GLY A 107 3.15 -8.57 -11.14
C GLY A 107 3.55 -9.77 -11.99
N SER A 108 4.08 -10.83 -11.39
CA SER A 108 4.73 -11.93 -12.15
C SER A 108 3.87 -13.16 -12.34
N ASP A 109 2.92 -13.42 -11.42
CA ASP A 109 2.22 -14.69 -11.30
C ASP A 109 0.75 -14.58 -11.68
N ASP A 110 0.21 -15.67 -12.21
CA ASP A 110 -1.23 -15.87 -12.32
C ASP A 110 -1.82 -15.87 -10.91
N LEU A 111 -2.96 -15.22 -10.75
CA LEU A 111 -3.50 -14.89 -9.43
C LEU A 111 -5.02 -14.93 -9.46
N VAL A 112 -5.59 -15.59 -8.45
CA VAL A 112 -7.01 -15.49 -8.11
C VAL A 112 -7.14 -14.56 -6.91
N ARG A 113 -8.07 -13.61 -6.98
CA ARG A 113 -8.53 -12.80 -5.85
C ARG A 113 -10.01 -13.01 -5.64
N ILE A 114 -10.40 -13.10 -4.37
CA ILE A 114 -11.78 -13.09 -3.91
C ILE A 114 -11.98 -11.87 -3.01
N VAL A 115 -13.08 -11.16 -3.20
CA VAL A 115 -13.42 -9.94 -2.46
C VAL A 115 -14.76 -10.16 -1.77
N PHE A 116 -14.88 -9.79 -0.50
CA PHE A 116 -16.08 -9.91 0.31
C PHE A 116 -16.50 -8.56 0.89
N ASP A 117 -17.77 -8.19 0.73
CA ASP A 117 -18.47 -7.24 1.58
C ASP A 117 -19.45 -8.00 2.48
N THR A 118 -18.98 -8.37 3.67
CA THR A 118 -19.68 -9.25 4.61
C THR A 118 -20.85 -8.57 5.35
N PHE A 119 -21.01 -7.26 5.21
CA PHE A 119 -22.15 -6.51 5.73
C PHE A 119 -23.11 -6.05 4.63
N ASN A 120 -22.71 -6.19 3.37
CA ASN A 120 -23.41 -5.70 2.18
C ASN A 120 -23.76 -4.21 2.28
N ARG A 121 -22.76 -3.39 2.63
CA ARG A 121 -22.89 -1.93 2.83
C ARG A 121 -22.09 -1.10 1.82
N GLU A 122 -21.48 -1.75 0.83
CA GLU A 122 -20.71 -1.16 -0.27
C GLU A 122 -19.57 -0.24 0.20
N SER A 123 -19.00 -0.47 1.40
CA SER A 123 -18.08 0.48 2.04
C SER A 123 -16.77 -0.13 2.53
N ASP A 124 -16.84 -1.19 3.33
CA ASP A 124 -15.66 -1.93 3.77
C ASP A 124 -15.85 -3.43 3.57
N GLY A 125 -14.74 -4.14 3.39
CA GLY A 125 -14.73 -5.55 3.11
C GLY A 125 -13.36 -6.18 3.32
N TYR A 126 -13.21 -7.40 2.83
CA TYR A 126 -11.98 -8.17 2.89
C TYR A 126 -11.62 -8.64 1.50
N TYR A 127 -10.34 -8.87 1.24
CA TYR A 127 -9.96 -9.66 0.09
C TYR A 127 -8.93 -10.73 0.47
N PHE A 128 -8.96 -11.83 -0.26
CA PHE A 128 -8.00 -12.92 -0.15
C PHE A 128 -7.54 -13.31 -1.54
N GLY A 129 -6.31 -13.77 -1.68
CA GLY A 129 -5.75 -14.14 -2.96
C GLY A 129 -4.71 -15.23 -2.87
N LEU A 130 -4.65 -16.05 -3.92
CA LEU A 130 -3.68 -17.12 -4.08
C LEU A 130 -3.04 -17.03 -5.47
N THR A 131 -1.71 -16.92 -5.52
CA THR A 131 -0.97 -17.08 -6.77
C THR A 131 -1.01 -18.55 -7.22
N ALA A 132 -0.80 -18.83 -8.50
CA ALA A 132 -0.69 -20.20 -9.00
C ALA A 132 0.53 -20.97 -8.39
N ALA A 133 1.46 -20.27 -7.74
CA ALA A 133 2.54 -20.88 -6.96
C ALA A 133 2.15 -21.19 -5.51
N GLY A 134 1.05 -20.62 -4.98
CA GLY A 134 0.61 -20.76 -3.59
C GLY A 134 0.97 -19.59 -2.67
N GLY A 135 1.47 -18.48 -3.22
CA GLY A 135 1.67 -17.23 -2.48
C GLY A 135 0.33 -16.64 -2.04
N LYS A 136 0.26 -16.19 -0.79
CA LYS A 136 -0.96 -15.63 -0.18
C LYS A 136 -0.98 -14.11 -0.31
N HIS A 137 -2.16 -13.56 -0.53
CA HIS A 137 -2.45 -12.14 -0.41
C HIS A 137 -3.71 -11.96 0.41
N ASP A 138 -3.73 -10.99 1.30
CA ASP A 138 -4.94 -10.56 1.96
C ASP A 138 -4.86 -9.08 2.35
N GLY A 139 -6.01 -8.55 2.74
CA GLY A 139 -6.13 -7.18 3.14
C GLY A 139 -7.56 -6.78 3.40
N LEU A 140 -7.71 -5.55 3.87
CA LEU A 140 -9.00 -4.90 3.99
C LEU A 140 -9.31 -4.16 2.68
N VAL A 141 -10.58 -4.09 2.33
CA VAL A 141 -11.09 -3.13 1.35
C VAL A 141 -11.81 -2.04 2.12
N GLN A 142 -11.50 -0.78 1.86
CA GLN A 142 -11.96 0.36 2.64
C GLN A 142 -12.31 1.52 1.71
N ASN A 143 -13.15 2.43 2.19
CA ASN A 143 -13.60 3.57 1.39
C ASN A 143 -14.13 3.14 0.01
N LYS A 144 -14.86 2.03 -0.02
CA LYS A 144 -15.52 1.39 -1.18
C LYS A 144 -14.62 0.65 -2.17
N ASP A 145 -13.37 1.05 -2.38
CA ASP A 145 -12.52 0.46 -3.42
C ASP A 145 -11.00 0.43 -3.13
N GLN A 146 -10.58 0.88 -1.96
CA GLN A 146 -9.18 0.99 -1.59
C GLN A 146 -8.72 -0.27 -0.85
N ALA A 147 -7.77 -1.01 -1.43
CA ALA A 147 -7.14 -2.13 -0.74
C ALA A 147 -6.09 -1.64 0.26
N ASN A 148 -6.09 -2.26 1.44
CA ASN A 148 -5.09 -2.11 2.47
C ASN A 148 -4.48 -3.49 2.78
N ASP A 149 -3.29 -3.71 2.23
CA ASP A 149 -2.55 -4.97 2.29
C ASP A 149 -1.77 -5.15 3.62
N GLN A 150 -1.97 -4.25 4.60
CA GLN A 150 -1.28 -4.33 5.90
C GLN A 150 -1.98 -5.28 6.90
N TRP A 151 -3.19 -5.74 6.58
CA TRP A 151 -3.95 -6.65 7.42
C TRP A 151 -3.69 -8.10 7.03
N ASP A 152 -3.16 -8.87 7.98
CA ASP A 152 -2.96 -10.30 7.84
C ASP A 152 -4.11 -11.10 8.48
N GLY A 153 -4.90 -11.79 7.66
CA GLY A 153 -5.97 -12.67 8.11
C GLY A 153 -5.47 -14.05 8.54
N LEU A 154 -6.20 -14.67 9.47
CA LEU A 154 -5.96 -16.08 9.84
C LEU A 154 -6.84 -17.00 9.00
N TRP A 155 -6.31 -17.45 7.85
CA TRP A 155 -7.01 -18.31 6.90
C TRP A 155 -6.08 -19.35 6.25
N HIS A 156 -6.69 -20.40 5.72
CA HIS A 156 -5.99 -21.49 5.03
C HIS A 156 -6.23 -21.43 3.53
N GLY A 157 -5.17 -21.63 2.76
CA GLY A 157 -5.21 -21.62 1.32
C GLY A 157 -4.24 -22.65 0.75
N ARG A 158 -4.67 -23.39 -0.28
CA ARG A 158 -3.85 -24.35 -1.01
C ARG A 158 -4.10 -24.27 -2.50
N VAL A 159 -3.08 -24.64 -3.27
CA VAL A 159 -3.04 -24.53 -4.73
C VAL A 159 -2.43 -25.80 -5.30
N THR A 160 -3.09 -26.37 -6.31
CA THR A 160 -2.59 -27.49 -7.08
C THR A 160 -2.59 -27.13 -8.57
N ARG A 161 -1.55 -27.56 -9.29
CA ARG A 161 -1.40 -27.37 -10.74
C ARG A 161 -1.41 -28.73 -11.42
N ASP A 162 -2.08 -28.81 -12.57
CA ASP A 162 -2.20 -30.03 -13.37
C ASP A 162 -2.18 -29.71 -14.88
N PRO A 163 -2.17 -30.70 -15.78
CA PRO A 163 -2.08 -30.45 -17.22
C PRO A 163 -3.22 -29.60 -17.80
N GLY A 164 -4.39 -29.53 -17.16
CA GLY A 164 -5.52 -28.72 -17.60
C GLY A 164 -5.53 -27.28 -17.03
N GLY A 165 -4.60 -26.92 -16.14
CA GLY A 165 -4.55 -25.62 -15.50
C GLY A 165 -4.15 -25.69 -14.03
N TRP A 166 -4.89 -25.00 -13.18
CA TRP A 166 -4.69 -25.04 -11.74
C TRP A 166 -5.99 -24.81 -10.97
N SER A 167 -6.00 -25.22 -9.71
CA SER A 167 -7.09 -24.96 -8.78
C SER A 167 -6.55 -24.44 -7.46
N CYS A 168 -7.39 -23.67 -6.78
CA CYS A 168 -7.10 -23.21 -5.43
C CYS A 168 -8.34 -23.32 -4.55
N GLU A 169 -8.08 -23.52 -3.26
CA GLU A 169 -9.09 -23.62 -2.22
C GLU A 169 -8.75 -22.67 -1.08
N PHE A 170 -9.77 -22.02 -0.55
CA PHE A 170 -9.74 -21.09 0.56
C PHE A 170 -10.65 -21.63 1.67
N ALA A 171 -10.16 -21.69 2.90
CA ALA A 171 -10.97 -21.81 4.10
C ALA A 171 -10.76 -20.58 4.96
N ILE A 172 -11.81 -19.78 5.09
CA ILE A 172 -11.83 -18.53 5.85
C ILE A 172 -12.65 -18.79 7.11
N PRO A 173 -12.01 -18.89 8.28
CA PRO A 173 -12.74 -19.00 9.55
C PRO A 173 -13.66 -17.80 9.75
N ALA A 174 -14.91 -18.04 10.13
CA ALA A 174 -15.89 -16.99 10.42
C ALA A 174 -15.41 -16.05 11.54
N LYS A 175 -14.62 -16.57 12.49
CA LYS A 175 -13.94 -15.78 13.54
C LYS A 175 -12.78 -14.91 13.05
N SER A 176 -12.37 -15.02 11.78
CA SER A 176 -11.30 -14.22 11.19
C SER A 176 -11.80 -12.98 10.47
N ILE A 177 -13.11 -12.88 10.23
CA ILE A 177 -13.75 -11.77 9.53
C ILE A 177 -14.94 -11.25 10.35
N ALA A 178 -15.17 -9.96 10.26
CA ALA A 178 -16.41 -9.38 10.75
C ALA A 178 -17.56 -9.64 9.76
N PHE A 179 -18.76 -9.94 10.24
CA PHE A 179 -19.96 -10.04 9.41
C PHE A 179 -21.22 -9.73 10.23
N ASP A 180 -22.36 -9.48 9.57
CA ASP A 180 -23.66 -9.38 10.22
C ASP A 180 -24.28 -10.79 10.37
N PRO A 181 -24.43 -11.34 11.59
CA PRO A 181 -25.02 -12.68 11.77
C PRO A 181 -26.51 -12.74 11.41
N ALA A 182 -27.20 -11.60 11.37
CA ALA A 182 -28.58 -11.50 10.89
C ALA A 182 -28.65 -11.28 9.37
N GLY A 183 -27.53 -10.87 8.76
CA GLY A 183 -27.39 -10.65 7.32
C GLY A 183 -27.11 -11.94 6.58
N GLY A 184 -28.05 -12.38 5.74
CA GLY A 184 -27.91 -13.59 4.92
C GLY A 184 -27.27 -13.37 3.54
N THR A 185 -26.92 -12.13 3.21
CA THR A 185 -26.38 -11.74 1.90
C THR A 185 -25.09 -10.96 2.08
N TRP A 186 -24.03 -11.38 1.38
CA TRP A 186 -22.74 -10.68 1.32
C TRP A 186 -22.46 -10.24 -0.12
N GLY A 187 -21.84 -9.07 -0.29
CA GLY A 187 -21.25 -8.71 -1.57
C GLY A 187 -20.02 -9.57 -1.87
N PHE A 188 -19.84 -10.00 -3.11
CA PHE A 188 -18.76 -10.89 -3.50
C PHE A 188 -18.28 -10.66 -4.94
N ASP A 189 -16.97 -10.75 -5.16
CA ASP A 189 -16.40 -10.86 -6.50
C ASP A 189 -15.26 -11.87 -6.54
N VAL A 190 -15.04 -12.44 -7.73
CA VAL A 190 -13.88 -13.28 -8.03
C VAL A 190 -13.20 -12.73 -9.26
N ALA A 191 -11.89 -12.54 -9.18
CA ALA A 191 -11.07 -12.10 -10.30
C ALA A 191 -9.91 -13.05 -10.52
N ARG A 192 -9.59 -13.31 -11.79
CA ARG A 192 -8.40 -14.04 -12.19
C ARG A 192 -7.54 -13.17 -13.11
N GLN A 193 -6.23 -13.14 -12.82
CA GLN A 193 -5.21 -12.54 -13.67
C GLN A 193 -4.44 -13.66 -14.39
N ILE A 194 -4.32 -13.54 -15.70
CA ILE A 194 -3.62 -14.48 -16.59
C ILE A 194 -2.43 -13.75 -17.19
N ARG A 195 -1.28 -13.83 -16.52
CA ARG A 195 -0.13 -12.95 -16.79
C ARG A 195 0.48 -13.17 -18.16
N ARG A 196 0.52 -14.42 -18.64
CA ARG A 196 1.05 -14.75 -19.97
C ARG A 196 0.27 -14.08 -21.11
N LYS A 197 -1.02 -13.84 -20.91
CA LYS A 197 -1.92 -13.25 -21.90
C LYS A 197 -2.19 -11.76 -21.67
N GLN A 198 -1.72 -11.20 -20.56
CA GLN A 198 -2.12 -9.87 -20.09
C GLN A 198 -3.65 -9.77 -20.05
N GLU A 199 -4.31 -10.77 -19.47
CA GLU A 199 -5.78 -10.85 -19.42
C GLU A 199 -6.27 -10.86 -17.98
N ASN A 200 -7.28 -10.05 -17.68
CA ASN A 200 -7.99 -10.06 -16.41
C ASN A 200 -9.45 -10.41 -16.67
N VAL A 201 -9.98 -11.34 -15.88
CA VAL A 201 -11.38 -11.76 -15.94
C VAL A 201 -12.02 -11.63 -14.57
N ARG A 202 -13.30 -11.28 -14.52
CA ARG A 202 -14.08 -11.11 -13.29
C ARG A 202 -15.45 -11.77 -13.40
N TRP A 203 -15.98 -12.23 -12.28
CA TRP A 203 -17.35 -12.76 -12.21
C TRP A 203 -18.38 -11.63 -12.20
N SER A 204 -18.13 -10.59 -11.40
CA SER A 204 -18.91 -9.34 -11.38
C SER A 204 -18.08 -8.18 -11.93
N ASN A 205 -18.40 -6.92 -11.55
CA ASN A 205 -17.69 -5.69 -11.91
C ASN A 205 -16.87 -5.72 -13.23
N VAL A 206 -17.56 -5.84 -14.36
CA VAL A 206 -16.92 -6.07 -15.67
C VAL A 206 -16.40 -4.78 -16.33
N ILE A 207 -16.41 -3.66 -15.60
CA ILE A 207 -15.95 -2.35 -16.10
C ILE A 207 -14.45 -2.20 -15.83
N ARG A 208 -13.66 -1.99 -16.88
CA ARG A 208 -12.19 -1.89 -16.82
C ARG A 208 -11.72 -0.73 -15.96
N ALA A 209 -12.41 0.40 -16.04
CA ALA A 209 -12.09 1.60 -15.26
C ALA A 209 -12.30 1.40 -13.75
N LYS A 210 -13.00 0.33 -13.33
CA LYS A 210 -13.30 0.07 -11.93
C LYS A 210 -12.30 -0.90 -11.31
N SER A 211 -11.89 -0.58 -10.08
CA SER A 211 -11.05 -1.44 -9.24
C SER A 211 -11.73 -2.79 -9.00
N VAL A 212 -10.96 -3.88 -8.95
CA VAL A 212 -11.47 -5.19 -8.52
C VAL A 212 -12.00 -5.16 -7.08
N PHE A 213 -11.55 -4.18 -6.30
CA PHE A 213 -11.97 -3.97 -4.93
C PHE A 213 -13.23 -3.09 -4.82
N SER A 214 -13.86 -2.67 -5.92
CA SER A 214 -15.07 -1.83 -5.87
C SER A 214 -16.24 -2.62 -5.28
N LEU A 215 -16.49 -2.43 -3.98
CA LEU A 215 -17.58 -3.07 -3.24
C LEU A 215 -18.98 -2.70 -3.77
N PRO A 216 -19.26 -1.46 -4.23
CA PRO A 216 -20.54 -1.13 -4.87
C PRO A 216 -20.85 -1.94 -6.14
N ASP A 217 -19.86 -2.63 -6.72
CA ASP A 217 -19.97 -3.33 -8.00
C ASP A 217 -19.86 -4.86 -7.88
N THR A 218 -19.88 -5.37 -6.65
CA THR A 218 -19.84 -6.82 -6.38
C THR A 218 -21.16 -7.50 -6.76
N GLY A 219 -21.12 -8.81 -7.00
CA GLY A 219 -22.31 -9.66 -7.03
C GLY A 219 -22.82 -10.00 -5.63
N ASP A 220 -23.97 -10.68 -5.53
CA ASP A 220 -24.55 -11.12 -4.27
C ASP A 220 -24.25 -12.61 -4.00
N LEU A 221 -23.66 -12.94 -2.86
CA LEU A 221 -23.74 -14.28 -2.27
C LEU A 221 -24.87 -14.32 -1.24
N ARG A 222 -25.85 -15.20 -1.43
CA ARG A 222 -27.07 -15.26 -0.62
C ARG A 222 -27.21 -16.59 0.08
N GLY A 223 -27.83 -16.61 1.25
CA GLY A 223 -28.18 -17.85 1.97
C GLY A 223 -27.21 -18.23 3.09
N PHE A 224 -26.38 -17.29 3.57
CA PHE A 224 -25.61 -17.49 4.80
C PHE A 224 -26.54 -17.51 6.01
N ALA A 225 -26.41 -18.53 6.86
CA ALA A 225 -27.16 -18.64 8.11
C ALA A 225 -26.40 -19.51 9.11
N GLY A 226 -26.37 -19.11 10.38
CA GLY A 226 -25.79 -19.93 11.45
C GLY A 226 -24.26 -19.95 11.53
N LEU A 227 -23.57 -19.06 10.81
CA LEU A 227 -22.13 -18.79 10.99
C LEU A 227 -21.85 -18.26 12.39
N ARG A 228 -20.78 -18.73 13.02
CA ARG A 228 -20.39 -18.39 14.38
C ARG A 228 -19.13 -17.54 14.39
N GLN A 229 -19.27 -16.29 14.81
CA GLN A 229 -18.14 -15.37 14.92
C GLN A 229 -17.22 -15.66 16.12
N GLY A 230 -17.68 -16.43 17.11
CA GLY A 230 -16.97 -16.67 18.37
C GLY A 230 -17.24 -15.59 19.42
N ARG A 231 -16.41 -15.52 20.47
CA ARG A 231 -16.48 -14.50 21.53
C ARG A 231 -15.76 -13.21 21.15
N GLY A 232 -15.01 -13.20 20.05
CA GLY A 232 -14.32 -12.02 19.57
C GLY A 232 -13.10 -11.64 20.41
N LEU A 233 -12.53 -12.59 21.16
CA LEU A 233 -11.37 -12.36 22.02
C LEU A 233 -10.12 -12.92 21.34
N GLU A 234 -9.09 -12.09 21.18
CA GLU A 234 -7.75 -12.48 20.71
C GLU A 234 -6.74 -12.19 21.82
N PHE A 235 -5.91 -13.18 22.14
CA PHE A 235 -4.82 -13.06 23.08
C PHE A 235 -3.52 -13.43 22.37
N LYS A 236 -2.53 -12.54 22.38
CA LYS A 236 -1.28 -12.69 21.65
C LYS A 236 -0.06 -12.28 22.49
N PRO A 237 0.45 -13.16 23.36
CA PRO A 237 1.75 -12.99 23.98
C PRO A 237 2.86 -13.18 22.95
N PHE A 238 3.93 -12.43 23.15
CA PHE A 238 5.15 -12.56 22.38
C PHE A 238 6.36 -12.29 23.26
N ALA A 239 7.51 -12.77 22.82
CA ALA A 239 8.79 -12.46 23.44
C ALA A 239 9.88 -12.36 22.37
N SER A 240 10.78 -11.41 22.56
CA SER A 240 11.98 -11.28 21.74
C SER A 240 13.24 -11.24 22.59
N ALA A 241 14.34 -11.72 22.01
CA ALA A 241 15.68 -11.62 22.56
C ALA A 241 16.58 -11.04 21.47
N THR A 242 17.20 -9.90 21.75
CA THR A 242 18.09 -9.21 20.82
C THR A 242 19.46 -9.02 21.45
N THR A 243 20.51 -9.45 20.76
CA THR A 243 21.88 -9.17 21.14
C THR A 243 22.48 -8.19 20.15
N ARG A 244 22.78 -6.98 20.61
CA ARG A 244 23.44 -5.93 19.82
C ARG A 244 24.93 -5.93 20.13
N HIS A 245 25.73 -5.86 19.08
CA HIS A 245 27.18 -5.74 19.18
C HIS A 245 27.65 -4.47 18.47
N LYS A 246 28.41 -3.64 19.19
CA LYS A 246 29.11 -2.46 18.65
C LYS A 246 30.61 -2.69 18.78
N PRO A 247 31.27 -3.31 17.78
CA PRO A 247 32.68 -3.69 17.85
C PRO A 247 33.62 -2.53 18.18
N ARG A 248 33.33 -1.31 17.68
CA ARG A 248 34.16 -0.11 17.93
C ARG A 248 34.12 0.37 19.38
N ALA A 249 32.98 0.21 20.05
CA ALA A 249 32.83 0.56 21.45
C ALA A 249 33.21 -0.60 22.40
N GLY A 250 33.41 -1.81 21.86
CA GLY A 250 33.57 -3.02 22.67
C GLY A 250 32.28 -3.43 23.40
N GLU A 251 31.15 -2.81 23.07
CA GLU A 251 29.88 -3.03 23.74
C GLU A 251 29.16 -4.24 23.16
N LYS A 252 28.62 -5.05 24.07
CA LYS A 252 27.67 -6.11 23.76
C LYS A 252 26.54 -6.03 24.77
N GLU A 253 25.33 -5.89 24.26
CA GLU A 253 24.13 -5.77 25.06
C GLU A 253 23.14 -6.83 24.62
N THR A 254 22.55 -7.53 25.59
CA THR A 254 21.49 -8.49 25.34
C THR A 254 20.25 -8.01 26.06
N GLU A 255 19.17 -7.89 25.30
CA GLU A 255 17.88 -7.42 25.75
C GLU A 255 16.84 -8.52 25.57
N PHE A 256 16.00 -8.72 26.58
CA PHE A 256 14.87 -9.63 26.54
C PHE A 256 13.59 -8.84 26.78
N LYS A 257 12.65 -8.90 25.83
CA LYS A 257 11.41 -8.13 25.84
C LYS A 257 10.19 -9.06 25.73
N PRO A 258 9.52 -9.36 26.85
CA PRO A 258 8.19 -9.96 26.81
C PRO A 258 7.14 -8.86 26.56
N GLY A 259 6.14 -9.19 25.76
CA GLY A 259 5.01 -8.31 25.53
C GLY A 259 3.71 -9.07 25.30
N LEU A 260 2.62 -8.33 25.32
CA LEU A 260 1.29 -8.89 25.25
C LEU A 260 0.35 -7.97 24.48
N ASP A 261 -0.33 -8.53 23.48
CA ASP A 261 -1.47 -7.90 22.84
C ASP A 261 -2.77 -8.63 23.22
N PHE A 262 -3.82 -7.85 23.46
CA PHE A 262 -5.17 -8.33 23.68
C PHE A 262 -6.15 -7.57 22.79
N VAL A 263 -7.05 -8.27 22.12
CA VAL A 263 -8.10 -7.68 21.29
C VAL A 263 -9.45 -8.21 21.74
N TRP A 264 -10.42 -7.31 21.84
CA TRP A 264 -11.81 -7.64 22.05
C TRP A 264 -12.67 -6.97 20.98
N GLN A 265 -13.30 -7.80 20.13
CA GLN A 265 -14.34 -7.41 19.20
C GLN A 265 -15.64 -7.23 19.99
N ALA A 266 -15.88 -6.01 20.49
CA ALA A 266 -17.07 -5.67 21.26
C ALA A 266 -18.36 -5.79 20.41
N THR A 267 -18.25 -5.48 19.12
CA THR A 267 -19.25 -5.81 18.09
C THR A 267 -18.53 -6.32 16.85
N PRO A 268 -19.22 -6.90 15.86
CA PRO A 268 -18.57 -7.31 14.61
C PRO A 268 -17.81 -6.16 13.94
N SER A 269 -18.25 -4.91 14.11
CA SER A 269 -17.63 -3.75 13.49
C SER A 269 -16.83 -2.88 14.46
N LEU A 270 -16.65 -3.24 15.73
CA LEU A 270 -15.98 -2.41 16.73
C LEU A 270 -15.04 -3.23 17.63
N ALA A 271 -13.76 -2.87 17.62
CA ALA A 271 -12.71 -3.54 18.36
C ALA A 271 -12.06 -2.63 19.41
N ALA A 272 -11.68 -3.20 20.55
CA ALA A 272 -10.76 -2.62 21.52
C ALA A 272 -9.47 -3.45 21.52
N THR A 273 -8.32 -2.80 21.43
CA THR A 273 -7.00 -3.42 21.49
C THR A 273 -6.20 -2.83 22.64
N LEU A 274 -5.54 -3.68 23.41
CA LEU A 274 -4.58 -3.31 24.44
C LEU A 274 -3.23 -3.92 24.09
N THR A 275 -2.15 -3.18 24.29
CA THR A 275 -0.78 -3.66 24.12
C THR A 275 0.05 -3.29 25.33
N LEU A 276 0.95 -4.19 25.74
CA LEU A 276 1.91 -4.00 26.82
C LEU A 276 3.30 -4.35 26.30
N ASN A 277 4.27 -3.46 26.51
CA ASN A 277 5.65 -3.60 26.01
C ASN A 277 5.69 -3.99 24.52
N THR A 278 5.00 -3.21 23.68
CA THR A 278 4.89 -3.51 22.26
C THR A 278 6.27 -3.45 21.60
N ASP A 279 6.71 -4.56 20.99
CA ASP A 279 8.02 -4.64 20.36
C ASP A 279 7.96 -4.25 18.88
N PHE A 280 8.83 -3.34 18.48
CA PHE A 280 8.98 -2.83 17.12
C PHE A 280 9.84 -3.72 16.19
N ALA A 281 10.35 -4.84 16.67
CA ALA A 281 11.20 -5.75 15.91
C ALA A 281 10.50 -6.52 14.77
N ASP A 282 9.17 -6.38 14.60
CA ASP A 282 8.43 -7.00 13.49
C ASP A 282 8.59 -6.27 12.15
N ALA A 283 9.13 -5.05 12.17
CA ALA A 283 9.28 -4.24 10.96
C ALA A 283 10.42 -4.75 10.08
N ASP A 284 10.13 -5.02 8.80
CA ASP A 284 11.16 -5.17 7.78
C ASP A 284 12.10 -3.97 7.79
N VAL A 285 13.41 -4.22 7.72
CA VAL A 285 14.43 -3.15 7.65
C VAL A 285 14.07 -2.20 6.50
N ASP A 286 13.97 -0.92 6.82
CA ASP A 286 13.69 0.11 5.84
C ASP A 286 14.82 0.16 4.80
N GLU A 287 14.45 0.34 3.53
CA GLU A 287 15.47 0.46 2.49
C GLU A 287 16.32 1.69 2.77
N ARG A 288 17.65 1.53 2.80
CA ARG A 288 18.57 2.67 2.92
C ARG A 288 18.38 3.60 1.73
N GLN A 289 17.82 4.79 2.00
CA GLN A 289 17.71 5.85 1.02
C GLN A 289 18.76 6.92 1.32
N VAL A 290 19.55 7.27 0.30
CA VAL A 290 20.46 8.42 0.37
C VAL A 290 19.65 9.67 0.07
N ASN A 291 19.37 10.46 1.10
CA ASN A 291 18.72 11.74 0.94
C ASN A 291 19.70 12.76 0.36
N LEU A 292 19.45 13.25 -0.86
CA LEU A 292 20.19 14.33 -1.50
C LEU A 292 19.39 15.65 -1.51
N GLY A 293 18.19 15.64 -0.93
CA GLY A 293 17.33 16.82 -0.81
C GLY A 293 17.42 17.47 0.57
N ARG A 294 16.74 18.62 0.71
CA ARG A 294 16.70 19.40 1.95
C ARG A 294 15.63 18.95 2.96
N PHE A 295 14.78 18.00 2.58
CA PHE A 295 13.62 17.57 3.37
C PHE A 295 13.82 16.18 3.98
N PRO A 296 13.29 15.91 5.17
CA PRO A 296 13.37 14.59 5.79
C PRO A 296 12.61 13.53 4.96
N LEU A 297 13.07 12.28 5.05
CA LEU A 297 12.45 11.15 4.36
C LEU A 297 11.19 10.68 5.12
N PHE A 298 10.13 10.37 4.37
CA PHE A 298 8.91 9.76 4.88
C PHE A 298 9.00 8.23 4.79
N PHE A 299 8.95 7.53 5.93
CA PHE A 299 8.99 6.06 6.00
C PHE A 299 7.63 5.47 6.41
N PRO A 300 7.09 4.47 5.71
CA PRO A 300 5.79 3.89 6.06
C PRO A 300 5.83 3.17 7.42
N GLU A 301 4.69 3.16 8.12
CA GLU A 301 4.48 2.38 9.35
C GLU A 301 4.36 0.87 9.03
N LYS A 302 5.00 0.03 9.85
CA LYS A 302 5.04 -1.44 9.68
C LYS A 302 4.65 -2.22 10.93
N ARG A 303 4.45 -1.57 12.07
CA ARG A 303 4.15 -2.20 13.36
C ARG A 303 2.67 -2.57 13.44
N SER A 304 2.35 -3.84 13.69
CA SER A 304 0.97 -4.37 13.64
C SER A 304 -0.03 -3.64 14.53
N PHE A 305 0.38 -3.19 15.71
CA PHE A 305 -0.48 -2.40 16.60
C PHE A 305 -0.95 -1.10 15.95
N PHE A 306 -0.10 -0.44 15.17
CA PHE A 306 -0.41 0.83 14.50
C PHE A 306 -1.00 0.65 13.10
N THR A 307 -0.58 -0.36 12.34
CA THR A 307 -1.08 -0.60 10.98
C THR A 307 -2.50 -1.16 10.95
N ARG A 308 -2.86 -1.99 11.94
CA ARG A 308 -4.23 -2.50 12.07
C ARG A 308 -5.20 -1.34 12.24
N ASP A 309 -6.19 -1.24 11.36
CA ASP A 309 -7.21 -0.18 11.35
C ASP A 309 -6.64 1.25 11.16
N ALA A 310 -5.40 1.42 10.70
CA ALA A 310 -4.76 2.73 10.53
C ALA A 310 -5.58 3.68 9.63
N SER A 311 -6.25 3.12 8.64
CA SER A 311 -7.11 3.84 7.70
C SER A 311 -8.33 4.50 8.36
N LEU A 312 -8.76 4.04 9.54
CA LEU A 312 -9.84 4.70 10.28
C LEU A 312 -9.42 6.07 10.83
N PHE A 313 -8.12 6.33 10.89
CA PHE A 313 -7.55 7.64 11.24
C PHE A 313 -7.26 8.52 10.01
N THR A 314 -7.58 8.06 8.80
CA THR A 314 -7.38 8.88 7.58
C THR A 314 -8.20 10.17 7.66
N PHE A 315 -7.58 11.25 7.18
CA PHE A 315 -8.14 12.59 7.23
C PHE A 315 -8.01 13.25 5.87
N ALA A 316 -9.14 13.69 5.31
CA ALA A 316 -9.27 14.32 3.99
C ALA A 316 -8.54 13.61 2.81
N GLY A 317 -8.18 12.32 2.95
CA GLY A 317 -7.36 11.58 1.99
C GLY A 317 -5.91 12.07 1.87
N ILE A 318 -5.39 12.79 2.87
CA ILE A 318 -3.98 13.19 2.94
C ILE A 318 -3.14 11.95 3.25
N ASN A 319 -2.14 11.64 2.41
CA ASN A 319 -1.29 10.44 2.56
C ASN A 319 0.18 10.74 2.89
N GLN A 320 0.66 11.97 2.72
CA GLN A 320 2.05 12.35 3.06
C GLN A 320 2.17 13.68 3.82
N ASP A 321 1.66 14.79 3.30
CA ASP A 321 1.87 16.12 3.87
C ASP A 321 0.69 17.04 3.47
N PRO A 322 0.05 17.82 4.39
CA PRO A 322 0.26 17.92 5.84
C PRO A 322 -0.59 16.92 6.63
N LEU A 323 0.00 15.82 7.11
CA LEU A 323 -0.71 14.78 7.86
C LEU A 323 -0.98 15.22 9.30
N PRO A 324 -2.22 15.11 9.81
CA PRO A 324 -2.51 15.36 11.23
C PRO A 324 -1.97 14.25 12.14
N PHE A 325 -1.95 13.01 11.66
CA PHE A 325 -1.52 11.86 12.44
C PHE A 325 -0.67 10.91 11.62
N PHE A 326 0.55 10.65 12.09
CA PHE A 326 1.51 9.74 11.52
C PHE A 326 2.10 8.88 12.65
N SER A 327 1.56 7.68 12.81
CA SER A 327 1.88 6.76 13.90
C SER A 327 3.38 6.46 14.07
N ARG A 328 4.18 6.59 13.01
CA ARG A 328 5.63 6.40 13.05
C ARG A 328 6.33 7.39 14.00
N ARG A 329 5.73 8.56 14.28
CA ARG A 329 6.20 9.51 15.30
C ARG A 329 6.20 8.92 16.70
N ILE A 330 5.31 7.98 17.00
CA ILE A 330 5.21 7.37 18.32
C ILE A 330 6.32 6.32 18.47
N GLY A 331 7.13 6.44 19.53
CA GLY A 331 8.24 5.51 19.82
C GLY A 331 9.54 5.83 19.07
N LEU A 332 9.68 7.06 18.54
CA LEU A 332 10.91 7.59 17.96
C LEU A 332 11.18 9.00 18.51
N ALA A 333 12.38 9.23 19.02
CA ALA A 333 12.83 10.57 19.37
C ALA A 333 13.23 11.37 18.11
N GLU A 334 13.51 12.66 18.27
CA GLU A 334 13.85 13.57 17.16
C GLU A 334 15.10 13.12 16.37
N ASP A 335 16.09 12.54 17.06
CA ASP A 335 17.32 12.01 16.45
C ASP A 335 17.14 10.61 15.82
N GLY A 336 15.92 10.07 15.84
CA GLY A 336 15.57 8.75 15.32
C GLY A 336 15.90 7.59 16.27
N THR A 337 16.32 7.87 17.51
CA THR A 337 16.46 6.83 18.53
C THR A 337 15.11 6.23 18.89
N LYS A 338 15.08 4.91 19.13
CA LYS A 338 13.86 4.20 19.51
C LYS A 338 13.53 4.48 20.97
N VAL A 339 12.27 4.81 21.22
CA VAL A 339 11.69 5.01 22.55
C VAL A 339 10.70 3.90 22.81
N ASP A 340 10.84 3.21 23.92
CA ASP A 340 9.96 2.09 24.24
C ASP A 340 8.53 2.57 24.52
N ILE A 341 7.55 1.77 24.12
CA ILE A 341 6.14 1.97 24.47
C ILE A 341 5.80 1.00 25.59
N LEU A 342 5.49 1.55 26.75
CA LEU A 342 5.14 0.79 27.95
C LEU A 342 3.78 0.12 27.80
N GLY A 343 2.83 0.83 27.19
CA GLY A 343 1.53 0.29 26.85
C GLY A 343 0.71 1.22 25.98
N GLY A 344 -0.35 0.68 25.40
CA GLY A 344 -1.28 1.45 24.59
C GLY A 344 -2.66 0.82 24.56
N ALA A 345 -3.66 1.67 24.39
CA ALA A 345 -5.04 1.30 24.19
C ALA A 345 -5.54 1.89 22.88
N LYS A 346 -6.35 1.12 22.17
CA LYS A 346 -6.95 1.55 20.91
C LYS A 346 -8.39 1.07 20.83
N VAL A 347 -9.31 1.94 20.43
CA VAL A 347 -10.70 1.57 20.12
C VAL A 347 -10.99 2.01 18.69
N THR A 348 -11.23 1.04 17.81
CA THR A 348 -11.35 1.27 16.37
C THR A 348 -12.54 0.51 15.81
N GLY A 349 -13.31 1.17 14.95
CA GLY A 349 -14.38 0.52 14.20
C GLY A 349 -15.54 1.43 13.86
N ARG A 350 -16.72 0.84 13.71
CA ARG A 350 -17.97 1.50 13.32
C ARG A 350 -19.11 1.15 14.25
N ALA A 351 -19.97 2.13 14.46
CA ALA A 351 -21.23 2.01 15.19
C ALA A 351 -22.34 2.72 14.39
N GLY A 352 -23.09 1.95 13.60
CA GLY A 352 -24.06 2.52 12.65
C GLY A 352 -23.36 3.39 11.60
N PRO A 353 -23.79 4.66 11.39
CA PRO A 353 -23.17 5.57 10.42
C PRO A 353 -21.85 6.19 10.91
N TRP A 354 -21.45 5.93 12.16
CA TRP A 354 -20.25 6.48 12.77
C TRP A 354 -19.04 5.57 12.56
N THR A 355 -17.90 6.16 12.19
CA THR A 355 -16.58 5.53 12.29
C THR A 355 -15.81 6.20 13.41
N ILE A 356 -15.17 5.40 14.27
CA ILE A 356 -14.50 5.83 15.49
C ILE A 356 -13.09 5.25 15.50
N GLY A 357 -12.11 6.09 15.80
CA GLY A 357 -10.73 5.69 16.08
C GLY A 357 -10.22 6.47 17.29
N LEU A 358 -9.93 5.79 18.38
CA LEU A 358 -9.29 6.35 19.57
C LEU A 358 -8.01 5.58 19.81
N LEU A 359 -6.92 6.28 20.08
CA LEU A 359 -5.61 5.73 20.38
C LEU A 359 -4.99 6.53 21.51
N ASP A 360 -4.47 5.82 22.50
CA ASP A 360 -3.77 6.38 23.64
C ASP A 360 -2.55 5.51 23.92
N VAL A 361 -1.36 6.11 23.97
CA VAL A 361 -0.09 5.40 24.11
C VAL A 361 0.77 6.09 25.15
N GLN A 362 1.33 5.28 26.06
CA GLN A 362 2.35 5.72 27.01
C GLN A 362 3.74 5.28 26.52
N THR A 363 4.63 6.25 26.38
CA THR A 363 6.05 6.06 26.07
C THR A 363 6.90 6.09 27.34
N ASP A 364 8.06 5.44 27.28
CA ASP A 364 9.08 5.47 28.33
C ASP A 364 9.93 6.75 28.26
N ASP A 365 10.68 7.03 29.33
CA ASP A 365 11.60 8.16 29.39
C ASP A 365 12.74 7.99 28.36
N HIS A 366 13.17 9.08 27.72
CA HIS A 366 14.31 9.03 26.81
C HIS A 366 15.08 10.35 26.74
N ALA A 367 16.41 10.30 26.66
CA ALA A 367 17.26 11.45 26.31
C ALA A 367 16.94 12.78 27.04
N GLY A 368 16.47 12.72 28.30
CA GLY A 368 16.09 13.90 29.07
C GLY A 368 14.66 14.43 28.85
N VAL A 369 13.82 13.66 28.16
CA VAL A 369 12.38 13.85 27.99
C VAL A 369 11.65 12.81 28.84
N ASP A 370 10.74 13.27 29.70
CA ASP A 370 9.91 12.39 30.53
C ASP A 370 8.89 11.65 29.66
N GLY A 371 8.53 10.43 30.05
CA GLY A 371 7.61 9.57 29.34
C GLY A 371 6.29 10.26 29.01
N LYS A 372 5.90 10.22 27.73
CA LYS A 372 4.73 10.95 27.22
C LYS A 372 3.50 10.08 27.05
N ASN A 373 2.36 10.65 27.41
CA ASN A 373 1.05 10.16 27.01
C ASN A 373 0.64 10.83 25.69
N LEU A 374 0.38 10.03 24.67
CA LEU A 374 0.13 10.48 23.31
C LEU A 374 -1.26 10.02 22.87
N PHE A 375 -2.14 10.98 22.61
CA PHE A 375 -3.54 10.72 22.30
C PHE A 375 -3.89 11.11 20.87
N VAL A 376 -4.73 10.29 20.23
CA VAL A 376 -5.35 10.57 18.93
C VAL A 376 -6.81 10.13 18.96
N GLY A 377 -7.71 11.02 18.57
CA GLY A 377 -9.14 10.74 18.42
C GLY A 377 -9.65 11.15 17.05
N ARG A 378 -10.41 10.27 16.40
CA ARG A 378 -11.06 10.49 15.10
C ARG A 378 -12.50 10.00 15.16
N VAL A 379 -13.43 10.84 14.72
CA VAL A 379 -14.84 10.46 14.53
C VAL A 379 -15.38 10.97 13.20
N SER A 380 -15.90 10.07 12.37
CA SER A 380 -16.56 10.44 11.11
C SER A 380 -17.98 9.90 11.05
N HIS A 381 -18.83 10.59 10.28
CA HIS A 381 -20.22 10.22 10.07
C HIS A 381 -20.51 10.16 8.58
N GLN A 382 -21.11 9.08 8.13
CA GLN A 382 -21.55 8.93 6.74
C GLN A 382 -22.71 9.87 6.42
N VAL A 383 -22.60 10.59 5.31
CA VAL A 383 -23.60 11.54 4.79
C VAL A 383 -23.75 11.38 3.28
N LEU A 384 -24.82 11.90 2.69
CA LEU A 384 -25.01 11.92 1.23
C LEU A 384 -24.79 10.56 0.52
N ALA A 385 -25.32 9.47 1.09
CA ALA A 385 -25.22 8.07 0.63
C ALA A 385 -23.80 7.47 0.51
N GLU A 386 -22.79 8.24 0.11
CA GLU A 386 -21.43 7.77 -0.19
C GLU A 386 -20.34 8.70 0.37
N SER A 387 -20.72 9.80 1.03
CA SER A 387 -19.80 10.82 1.53
C SER A 387 -19.63 10.72 3.05
N SER A 388 -18.69 11.47 3.62
CA SER A 388 -18.51 11.55 5.08
C SER A 388 -18.09 12.94 5.52
N VAL A 389 -18.46 13.30 6.76
CA VAL A 389 -17.90 14.43 7.49
C VAL A 389 -17.12 13.86 8.67
N GLY A 390 -16.06 14.51 9.12
CA GLY A 390 -15.39 14.04 10.33
C GLY A 390 -14.50 15.05 11.01
N LEU A 391 -14.13 14.68 12.24
CA LEU A 391 -13.24 15.44 13.12
C LEU A 391 -12.08 14.56 13.55
N ILE A 392 -10.89 15.17 13.70
CA ILE A 392 -9.70 14.57 14.30
C ILE A 392 -9.13 15.48 15.38
N ALA A 393 -8.55 14.88 16.42
CA ALA A 393 -7.80 15.56 17.46
C ALA A 393 -6.53 14.77 17.80
N THR A 394 -5.41 15.46 18.04
CA THR A 394 -4.19 14.86 18.60
C THR A 394 -3.73 15.67 19.80
N HIS A 395 -3.12 15.02 20.78
CA HIS A 395 -2.53 15.69 21.95
C HIS A 395 -1.25 14.98 22.40
N GLY A 396 -0.26 15.78 22.80
CA GLY A 396 1.06 15.35 23.26
C GLY A 396 2.16 15.56 22.22
N ASP A 397 3.39 15.76 22.68
CA ASP A 397 4.56 15.95 21.84
C ASP A 397 5.66 14.92 22.16
N PRO A 398 5.99 13.99 21.25
CA PRO A 398 7.05 13.01 21.46
C PRO A 398 8.47 13.58 21.30
N ARG A 399 8.62 14.86 20.94
CA ARG A 399 9.92 15.48 20.64
C ARG A 399 10.55 16.16 21.86
N GLY A 400 9.77 16.50 22.88
CA GLY A 400 10.24 17.23 24.05
C GLY A 400 9.15 17.48 25.09
N ASP A 401 9.43 18.37 26.05
CA ASP A 401 8.53 18.62 27.19
C ASP A 401 7.40 19.65 26.95
N GLY A 402 7.32 20.21 25.75
CA GLY A 402 6.23 21.13 25.38
C GLY A 402 4.92 20.40 25.10
N ASP A 403 3.83 21.16 25.18
CA ASP A 403 2.51 20.67 24.79
C ASP A 403 2.25 20.94 23.29
N ASN A 404 1.54 20.00 22.67
CA ASN A 404 1.04 20.14 21.31
C ASN A 404 -0.38 19.59 21.23
N THR A 405 -1.29 20.36 20.62
CA THR A 405 -2.65 19.92 20.32
C THR A 405 -3.01 20.27 18.88
N LEU A 406 -3.61 19.32 18.17
CA LEU A 406 -4.18 19.54 16.85
C LEU A 406 -5.67 19.25 16.88
N LEU A 407 -6.46 20.07 16.19
CA LEU A 407 -7.85 19.81 15.84
C LEU A 407 -8.02 19.92 14.32
N GLY A 408 -8.80 19.03 13.73
CA GLY A 408 -9.10 19.08 12.30
C GLY A 408 -10.52 18.67 11.97
N ALA A 409 -11.04 19.18 10.87
CA ALA A 409 -12.34 18.82 10.29
C ALA A 409 -12.19 18.50 8.80
N ASP A 410 -12.84 17.44 8.34
CA ASP A 410 -12.85 17.05 6.93
C ASP A 410 -14.25 16.76 6.38
N PHE A 411 -14.36 16.90 5.06
CA PHE A 411 -15.50 16.47 4.27
C PHE A 411 -15.01 15.68 3.06
N ASN A 412 -15.40 14.42 2.95
CA ASN A 412 -15.07 13.53 1.85
C ASN A 412 -16.33 13.30 1.02
N TYR A 413 -16.41 13.97 -0.13
CA TYR A 413 -17.45 13.77 -1.14
C TYR A 413 -17.08 12.62 -2.07
N THR A 414 -18.03 11.72 -2.29
CA THR A 414 -17.94 10.67 -3.33
C THR A 414 -19.29 10.55 -4.03
N ASN A 415 -19.24 10.42 -5.36
CA ASN A 415 -20.40 10.06 -6.16
C ASN A 415 -19.95 9.07 -7.24
N SER A 416 -20.27 7.80 -7.06
CA SER A 416 -19.92 6.70 -7.95
C SER A 416 -20.98 6.43 -9.04
N ARG A 417 -22.07 7.20 -9.00
CA ARG A 417 -23.29 6.97 -9.79
C ARG A 417 -23.56 8.10 -10.79
N LEU A 418 -22.51 8.82 -11.20
CA LEU A 418 -22.66 9.83 -12.25
C LEU A 418 -23.05 9.16 -13.57
N ALA A 419 -23.71 9.95 -14.44
CA ALA A 419 -24.17 9.48 -15.74
C ALA A 419 -23.04 8.78 -16.53
N GLY A 420 -23.35 7.62 -17.10
CA GLY A 420 -22.36 6.79 -17.81
C GLY A 420 -21.43 5.97 -16.91
N GLY A 421 -21.84 5.70 -15.66
CA GLY A 421 -21.08 4.87 -14.72
C GLY A 421 -19.81 5.55 -14.19
N LYS A 422 -19.81 6.88 -14.17
CA LYS A 422 -18.65 7.70 -13.83
C LYS A 422 -18.57 7.97 -12.32
N THR A 423 -17.35 8.20 -11.85
CA THR A 423 -17.07 8.53 -10.45
C THR A 423 -16.44 9.92 -10.33
N LEU A 424 -16.84 10.68 -9.31
CA LEU A 424 -16.17 11.90 -8.89
C LEU A 424 -15.95 11.84 -7.38
N THR A 425 -14.74 12.19 -6.95
CA THR A 425 -14.43 12.35 -5.52
C THR A 425 -13.86 13.74 -5.28
N ALA A 426 -14.19 14.33 -4.15
CA ALA A 426 -13.56 15.54 -3.66
C ALA A 426 -13.36 15.46 -2.15
N ARG A 427 -12.23 15.90 -1.63
CA ARG A 427 -11.96 15.87 -0.18
C ARG A 427 -11.42 17.21 0.27
N LEU A 428 -12.04 17.78 1.29
CA LEU A 428 -11.65 19.04 1.92
C LEU A 428 -11.22 18.74 3.36
N GLY A 429 -10.10 19.31 3.80
CA GLY A 429 -9.61 19.21 5.17
C GLY A 429 -9.14 20.56 5.67
N VAL A 430 -9.44 20.88 6.92
CA VAL A 430 -8.93 22.05 7.64
C VAL A 430 -8.39 21.59 8.99
N GLN A 431 -7.18 22.03 9.33
CA GLN A 431 -6.46 21.66 10.54
C GLN A 431 -5.99 22.91 11.26
N HIS A 432 -5.91 22.83 12.58
CA HIS A 432 -5.41 23.87 13.48
C HIS A 432 -4.53 23.22 14.53
N THR A 433 -3.33 23.77 14.73
CA THR A 433 -2.38 23.32 15.76
C THR A 433 -2.16 24.43 16.76
N ASP A 434 -1.95 24.07 18.02
CA ASP A 434 -1.34 24.90 19.06
C ASP A 434 -0.10 24.17 19.57
N SER A 435 1.07 24.80 19.46
CA SER A 435 2.36 24.18 19.71
C SER A 435 3.27 25.13 20.48
N ASP A 436 3.76 24.67 21.63
CA ASP A 436 4.80 25.39 22.38
C ASP A 436 6.09 25.50 21.56
N LEU A 437 6.46 24.42 20.85
CA LEU A 437 7.68 24.37 20.05
C LEU A 437 7.64 25.35 18.87
N ALA A 438 6.48 25.50 18.22
CA ALA A 438 6.29 26.47 17.13
C ALA A 438 5.99 27.90 17.63
N GLY A 439 5.82 28.10 18.94
CA GLY A 439 5.52 29.41 19.53
C GLY A 439 4.11 29.92 19.19
N GLY A 440 3.11 29.04 19.25
CA GLY A 440 1.69 29.36 19.16
C GLY A 440 0.93 28.56 18.10
N THR A 441 -0.08 29.18 17.51
CA THR A 441 -1.04 28.48 16.66
C THR A 441 -0.75 28.57 15.17
N GLY A 442 -1.04 27.52 14.41
CA GLY A 442 -0.99 27.48 12.95
C GLY A 442 -2.18 26.76 12.33
N THR A 443 -2.36 26.88 11.02
CA THR A 443 -3.44 26.20 10.30
C THR A 443 -2.96 25.54 9.01
N ALA A 444 -3.68 24.52 8.55
CA ALA A 444 -3.47 23.94 7.24
C ALA A 444 -4.81 23.62 6.57
N THR A 445 -4.94 23.92 5.28
CA THR A 445 -6.12 23.59 4.48
C THR A 445 -5.71 22.75 3.28
N THR A 446 -6.48 21.72 2.95
CA THR A 446 -6.23 20.82 1.81
C THR A 446 -7.50 20.58 1.00
N LEU A 447 -7.39 20.55 -0.32
CA LEU A 447 -8.46 20.19 -1.25
C LEU A 447 -7.93 19.17 -2.27
N SER A 448 -8.64 18.06 -2.43
CA SER A 448 -8.43 17.12 -3.53
C SER A 448 -9.68 16.97 -4.37
N ILE A 449 -9.52 16.82 -5.68
CA ILE A 449 -10.59 16.49 -6.62
C ILE A 449 -10.06 15.43 -7.56
N ASN A 450 -10.74 14.29 -7.67
CA ASN A 450 -10.37 13.22 -8.58
C ASN A 450 -11.54 12.80 -9.45
N TYR A 451 -11.29 12.72 -10.75
CA TYR A 451 -12.15 12.15 -11.77
C TYR A 451 -11.46 10.91 -12.35
N PRO A 452 -11.55 9.75 -11.67
CA PRO A 452 -10.79 8.54 -12.03
C PRO A 452 -11.50 7.72 -13.12
N ASN A 453 -11.89 8.35 -14.22
CA ASN A 453 -12.67 7.69 -15.26
C ASN A 453 -11.86 7.50 -16.53
N GLU A 454 -12.12 6.43 -17.27
CA GLU A 454 -11.53 6.26 -18.60
C GLU A 454 -12.40 6.89 -19.70
N PRO A 455 -11.80 7.31 -20.82
CA PRO A 455 -10.36 7.32 -21.10
C PRO A 455 -9.60 8.48 -20.46
N LEU A 456 -10.28 9.55 -20.03
CA LEU A 456 -9.67 10.76 -19.46
C LEU A 456 -9.73 10.77 -17.93
N MET A 457 -8.57 10.62 -17.29
CA MET A 457 -8.41 10.69 -15.84
C MET A 457 -7.85 12.06 -15.46
N LEU A 458 -8.45 12.71 -14.46
CA LEU A 458 -8.00 14.00 -13.94
C LEU A 458 -7.87 13.93 -12.42
N SER A 459 -6.81 14.50 -11.89
CA SER A 459 -6.65 14.72 -10.44
C SER A 459 -6.08 16.10 -10.16
N GLY A 460 -6.50 16.66 -9.02
CA GLY A 460 -5.98 17.91 -8.50
C GLY A 460 -5.86 17.84 -6.99
N TRP A 461 -4.75 18.36 -6.47
CA TRP A 461 -4.43 18.48 -5.05
C TRP A 461 -3.96 19.89 -4.76
N PHE A 462 -4.50 20.50 -3.71
CA PHE A 462 -4.18 21.86 -3.29
C PHE A 462 -3.97 21.86 -1.78
N SER A 463 -2.99 22.60 -1.30
CA SER A 463 -2.79 22.83 0.13
C SER A 463 -2.31 24.24 0.40
N ALA A 464 -2.62 24.76 1.59
CA ALA A 464 -2.04 25.96 2.16
C ALA A 464 -1.68 25.66 3.61
N VAL A 465 -0.42 25.87 3.98
CA VAL A 465 0.14 25.51 5.28
C VAL A 465 0.76 26.75 5.91
N ASP A 466 0.22 27.18 7.05
CA ASP A 466 0.70 28.32 7.82
C ASP A 466 2.15 28.12 8.29
N GLU A 467 2.89 29.21 8.51
CA GLU A 467 4.27 29.20 9.03
C GLU A 467 4.39 28.47 10.37
N LYS A 468 3.39 28.59 11.24
CA LYS A 468 3.36 27.99 12.59
C LYS A 468 2.63 26.66 12.68
N PHE A 469 2.22 26.08 11.55
CA PHE A 469 1.54 24.80 11.55
C PHE A 469 2.52 23.68 11.95
N ASP A 470 2.28 23.05 13.10
CA ASP A 470 3.19 22.07 13.69
C ASP A 470 2.41 20.89 14.32
N PRO A 471 2.11 19.84 13.53
CA PRO A 471 1.44 18.64 14.03
C PRO A 471 2.46 17.68 14.67
N ALA A 472 2.65 17.71 16.00
CA ALA A 472 3.69 16.92 16.66
C ALA A 472 3.55 15.40 16.45
N LEU A 473 2.32 14.90 16.46
CA LEU A 473 1.98 13.51 16.14
C LEU A 473 1.72 13.26 14.66
N GLY A 474 1.91 14.26 13.81
CA GLY A 474 1.69 14.21 12.37
C GLY A 474 2.97 14.34 11.55
N PHE A 475 2.82 14.85 10.33
CA PHE A 475 3.94 15.09 9.43
C PHE A 475 3.68 16.32 8.55
N VAL A 476 4.61 17.26 8.57
CA VAL A 476 4.68 18.40 7.64
C VAL A 476 6.14 18.56 7.21
N SER A 477 6.39 18.71 5.91
CA SER A 477 7.75 18.88 5.38
C SER A 477 8.16 20.34 5.24
N ARG A 478 7.21 21.23 4.96
CA ARG A 478 7.43 22.67 4.79
C ARG A 478 6.21 23.48 5.23
N THR A 479 6.46 24.54 6.00
CA THR A 479 5.44 25.51 6.45
C THR A 479 5.56 26.82 5.68
N GLY A 480 4.55 27.68 5.78
CA GLY A 480 4.53 28.99 5.11
C GLY A 480 4.34 28.91 3.59
N VAL A 481 3.69 27.85 3.09
CA VAL A 481 3.59 27.58 1.65
C VAL A 481 2.19 27.17 1.19
N GLY A 482 1.87 27.50 -0.04
CA GLY A 482 0.80 26.90 -0.82
C GLY A 482 1.38 25.85 -1.79
N ASN A 483 0.74 24.69 -1.92
CA ASN A 483 1.10 23.70 -2.93
C ASN A 483 -0.08 23.37 -3.84
N MET A 484 0.20 23.13 -5.11
CA MET A 484 -0.77 22.71 -6.12
C MET A 484 -0.15 21.60 -6.97
N HIS A 485 -0.84 20.48 -7.07
CA HIS A 485 -0.52 19.38 -7.98
C HIS A 485 -1.70 19.12 -8.90
N LEU A 486 -1.48 19.05 -10.21
CA LEU A 486 -2.50 18.73 -11.19
C LEU A 486 -1.99 17.66 -12.14
N GLN A 487 -2.84 16.68 -12.47
CA GLN A 487 -2.50 15.62 -13.40
C GLN A 487 -3.67 15.32 -14.34
N ALA A 488 -3.33 15.07 -15.61
CA ALA A 488 -4.24 14.58 -16.62
C ALA A 488 -3.60 13.42 -17.39
N LEU A 489 -4.31 12.29 -17.46
CA LEU A 489 -3.91 11.12 -18.22
C LEU A 489 -5.00 10.73 -19.21
N TYR A 490 -4.63 10.22 -20.37
CA TYR A 490 -5.59 9.73 -21.36
C TYR A 490 -5.26 8.31 -21.85
N ASN A 491 -6.09 7.33 -21.53
CA ASN A 491 -5.89 5.93 -21.91
C ASN A 491 -6.37 5.63 -23.33
N VAL A 492 -5.48 5.11 -24.17
CA VAL A 492 -5.77 4.56 -25.49
C VAL A 492 -5.47 3.07 -25.50
N TYR A 493 -6.48 2.25 -25.79
CA TYR A 493 -6.34 0.80 -25.85
C TYR A 493 -6.34 0.31 -27.29
N PHE A 494 -5.45 -0.63 -27.59
CA PHE A 494 -5.32 -1.24 -28.91
C PHE A 494 -5.60 -2.74 -28.81
N LYS A 495 -6.61 -3.21 -29.56
CA LYS A 495 -6.99 -4.63 -29.60
C LYS A 495 -6.21 -5.36 -30.68
N ASP A 496 -5.65 -6.53 -30.33
CA ASP A 496 -4.96 -7.44 -31.26
C ASP A 496 -3.81 -6.78 -32.04
N ARG A 497 -3.15 -5.79 -31.43
CA ARG A 497 -1.96 -5.10 -31.96
C ARG A 497 -0.73 -5.43 -31.11
N PHE A 498 0.43 -5.01 -31.60
CA PHE A 498 1.69 -5.10 -30.85
C PHE A 498 1.63 -4.30 -29.53
N LEU A 499 1.11 -3.07 -29.59
CA LEU A 499 0.76 -2.28 -28.40
C LEU A 499 -0.60 -2.73 -27.87
N SER A 500 -0.76 -2.83 -26.55
CA SER A 500 -2.04 -3.00 -25.87
C SER A 500 -2.58 -1.68 -25.34
N MET A 501 -1.69 -0.77 -24.92
CA MET A 501 -2.04 0.51 -24.33
C MET A 501 -1.03 1.60 -24.69
N ALA A 502 -1.54 2.82 -24.86
CA ALA A 502 -0.75 4.04 -24.79
C ALA A 502 -1.47 5.05 -23.89
N GLN A 503 -0.70 5.82 -23.11
CA GLN A 503 -1.19 6.78 -22.14
C GLN A 503 -0.30 8.03 -22.18
N PRO A 504 -0.62 9.04 -23.02
CA PRO A 504 -0.07 10.37 -22.84
C PRO A 504 -0.53 10.97 -21.50
N PHE A 505 0.34 11.74 -20.89
CA PHE A 505 0.05 12.42 -19.63
C PHE A 505 0.73 13.78 -19.51
N VAL A 506 0.16 14.60 -18.63
CA VAL A 506 0.78 15.82 -18.12
C VAL A 506 0.54 15.87 -16.62
N GLU A 507 1.56 16.29 -15.90
CA GLU A 507 1.59 16.42 -14.45
C GLU A 507 2.34 17.70 -14.09
N THR A 508 1.87 18.41 -13.08
CA THR A 508 2.52 19.64 -12.66
C THR A 508 2.42 19.82 -11.16
N ASP A 509 3.53 20.23 -10.55
CA ASP A 509 3.65 20.65 -9.16
C ASP A 509 4.02 22.12 -9.11
N HIS A 510 3.38 22.87 -8.22
CA HIS A 510 3.70 24.26 -7.96
C HIS A 510 3.66 24.54 -6.47
N THR A 511 4.68 25.22 -5.97
CA THR A 511 4.76 25.72 -4.60
C THR A 511 4.85 27.23 -4.64
N THR A 512 4.02 27.89 -3.84
CA THR A 512 4.01 29.33 -3.62
C THR A 512 4.26 29.62 -2.14
N ASP A 513 4.58 30.87 -1.81
CA ASP A 513 4.31 31.36 -0.46
C ASP A 513 2.79 31.55 -0.26
N LEU A 514 2.39 31.99 0.93
CA LEU A 514 0.97 32.23 1.24
C LEU A 514 0.39 33.48 0.57
N ASP A 515 1.24 34.38 0.05
CA ASP A 515 0.87 35.53 -0.78
C ASP A 515 0.79 35.18 -2.28
N VAL A 516 0.92 33.89 -2.62
CA VAL A 516 0.84 33.32 -3.98
C VAL A 516 2.03 33.73 -4.88
N HIS A 517 3.14 34.18 -4.30
CA HIS A 517 4.39 34.31 -5.05
C HIS A 517 4.98 32.92 -5.31
N PHE A 518 5.34 32.69 -6.58
CA PHE A 518 5.94 31.44 -7.01
C PHE A 518 7.32 31.20 -6.36
N LEU A 519 7.48 30.03 -5.73
CA LEU A 519 8.73 29.57 -5.13
C LEU A 519 9.37 28.48 -5.99
N ASP A 520 8.66 27.36 -6.16
CA ASP A 520 9.16 26.16 -6.82
C ASP A 520 8.09 25.61 -7.77
N GLY A 521 8.49 24.87 -8.82
CA GLY A 521 7.52 24.19 -9.66
C GLY A 521 8.15 23.24 -10.68
N ASN A 522 7.39 22.22 -11.04
CA ASN A 522 7.78 21.19 -11.97
C ASN A 522 6.65 20.94 -12.95
N VAL A 523 6.95 20.80 -14.23
CA VAL A 523 6.00 20.31 -15.23
C VAL A 523 6.61 19.08 -15.86
N TRP A 524 5.88 17.97 -15.82
CA TRP A 524 6.20 16.77 -16.56
C TRP A 524 5.16 16.49 -17.61
N THR A 525 5.61 16.12 -18.79
CA THR A 525 4.74 15.54 -19.80
C THR A 525 5.42 14.36 -20.44
N GLY A 526 4.63 13.43 -20.94
CA GLY A 526 5.19 12.18 -21.39
C GLY A 526 4.17 11.25 -21.98
N PHE A 527 4.64 10.03 -22.19
CA PHE A 527 3.80 8.96 -22.66
C PHE A 527 4.30 7.63 -22.11
N TYR A 528 3.35 6.82 -21.66
CA TYR A 528 3.55 5.42 -21.34
C TYR A 528 2.99 4.55 -22.47
N ALA A 529 3.72 3.52 -22.88
CA ALA A 529 3.25 2.47 -23.78
C ALA A 529 3.46 1.11 -23.16
N GLU A 530 2.53 0.21 -23.44
CA GLU A 530 2.65 -1.20 -23.11
C GLU A 530 2.33 -2.06 -24.32
N THR A 531 3.10 -3.12 -24.49
CA THR A 531 2.89 -4.15 -25.51
C THR A 531 1.86 -5.17 -25.05
N ALA A 532 1.27 -5.91 -25.98
CA ALA A 532 0.40 -7.05 -25.65
C ALA A 532 1.09 -8.17 -24.86
N LYS A 533 2.42 -8.11 -24.68
CA LYS A 533 3.19 -9.02 -23.83
C LYS A 533 3.49 -8.45 -22.44
N GLY A 534 3.23 -7.17 -22.20
CA GLY A 534 3.54 -6.45 -20.96
C GLY A 534 4.93 -5.83 -20.90
N ASP A 535 5.69 -5.82 -22.01
CA ASP A 535 6.86 -4.95 -22.13
C ASP A 535 6.39 -3.50 -22.20
N PHE A 536 7.12 -2.59 -21.58
CA PHE A 536 6.69 -1.20 -21.45
C PHE A 536 7.80 -0.21 -21.79
N THR A 537 7.37 0.99 -22.12
CA THR A 537 8.23 2.17 -22.28
C THR A 537 7.54 3.36 -21.65
N ASN A 538 8.26 4.13 -20.85
CA ASN A 538 7.77 5.33 -20.20
C ASN A 538 8.73 6.49 -20.47
N ILE A 539 8.25 7.53 -21.13
CA ILE A 539 9.04 8.70 -21.51
C ILE A 539 8.51 9.91 -20.74
N TRP A 540 9.42 10.68 -20.16
CA TRP A 540 9.12 11.94 -19.47
C TRP A 540 10.00 13.06 -20.03
N LEU A 541 9.40 14.24 -20.13
CA LEU A 541 10.04 15.51 -20.37
C LEU A 541 9.73 16.38 -19.15
N GLY A 542 10.77 16.78 -18.42
CA GLY A 542 10.66 17.58 -17.22
C GLY A 542 11.15 19.01 -17.45
N ALA A 543 10.39 19.99 -16.96
CA ALA A 543 10.82 21.37 -16.80
C ALA A 543 10.72 21.75 -15.33
N HIS A 544 11.84 22.17 -14.75
CA HIS A 544 12.00 22.35 -13.32
C HIS A 544 12.36 23.80 -12.98
N TYR A 545 11.82 24.28 -11.88
CA TYR A 545 12.07 25.58 -11.29
C TYR A 545 12.25 25.40 -9.78
N GLU A 546 13.44 25.66 -9.28
CA GLU A 546 13.76 25.54 -7.85
C GLU A 546 14.38 26.85 -7.34
N THR A 547 13.92 27.32 -6.20
CA THR A 547 14.44 28.49 -5.50
C THR A 547 15.09 28.09 -4.18
N TYR A 548 16.29 28.61 -3.97
CA TYR A 548 17.06 28.43 -2.73
C TYR A 548 17.38 29.78 -2.12
N ASP A 549 16.90 30.05 -0.91
CA ASP A 549 17.16 31.33 -0.22
C ASP A 549 18.59 31.43 0.30
N THR A 550 19.19 30.28 0.61
CA THR A 550 20.57 30.17 1.09
C THR A 550 21.37 29.18 0.24
N PRO A 551 22.68 29.42 0.06
CA PRO A 551 23.53 28.44 -0.58
C PRO A 551 23.63 27.20 0.29
N PHE A 552 23.64 26.01 -0.33
CA PHE A 552 23.79 24.75 0.40
C PHE A 552 24.87 23.87 -0.24
N ALA A 553 25.52 23.07 0.60
CA ALA A 553 26.50 22.10 0.14
C ALA A 553 25.78 20.80 -0.27
N ILE A 554 25.64 20.54 -1.58
CA ILE A 554 25.11 19.25 -2.07
C ILE A 554 26.09 18.11 -1.77
N ARG A 555 27.38 18.45 -1.67
CA ARG A 555 28.47 17.58 -1.22
C ARG A 555 29.51 18.45 -0.53
N PRO A 556 30.30 17.93 0.44
CA PRO A 556 31.42 18.67 0.99
C PRO A 556 32.31 19.25 -0.11
N GLY A 557 32.43 20.58 -0.16
CA GLY A 557 33.22 21.31 -1.16
C GLY A 557 32.48 21.71 -2.45
N ILE A 558 31.25 21.24 -2.68
CA ILE A 558 30.43 21.59 -3.86
C ILE A 558 29.18 22.33 -3.37
N ILE A 559 29.20 23.64 -3.54
CA ILE A 559 28.12 24.54 -3.09
C ILE A 559 27.20 24.87 -4.26
N VAL A 560 25.91 24.68 -4.05
CA VAL A 560 24.85 25.19 -4.93
C VAL A 560 24.51 26.61 -4.45
N PRO A 561 24.60 27.63 -5.32
CA PRO A 561 24.34 29.00 -4.91
C PRO A 561 22.85 29.23 -4.62
N ALA A 562 22.58 30.19 -3.73
CA ALA A 562 21.24 30.74 -3.56
C ALA A 562 20.74 31.36 -4.89
N GLY A 563 19.43 31.39 -5.06
CA GLY A 563 18.75 31.95 -6.22
C GLY A 563 17.82 30.95 -6.90
N ARG A 564 17.33 31.37 -8.07
CA ARG A 564 16.42 30.60 -8.92
C ARG A 564 17.22 29.75 -9.90
N HIS A 565 16.93 28.47 -9.94
CA HIS A 565 17.51 27.49 -10.85
C HIS A 565 16.40 26.97 -11.75
N ARG A 566 16.62 27.05 -13.06
CA ARG A 566 15.73 26.46 -14.05
C ARG A 566 16.52 25.44 -14.84
N PHE A 567 15.96 24.26 -14.99
CA PHE A 567 16.59 23.18 -15.73
C PHE A 567 15.55 22.26 -16.36
N ASP A 568 15.86 21.76 -17.55
CA ASP A 568 15.02 20.82 -18.28
C ASP A 568 15.75 19.47 -18.40
N ASP A 569 14.97 18.38 -18.34
CA ASP A 569 15.50 17.04 -18.53
C ASP A 569 14.57 16.12 -19.32
N PHE A 570 15.17 15.00 -19.72
CA PHE A 570 14.51 13.90 -20.40
C PHE A 570 14.75 12.62 -19.61
N GLN A 571 13.70 11.83 -19.43
CA GLN A 571 13.81 10.49 -18.87
C GLN A 571 13.15 9.48 -19.80
N ILE A 572 13.83 8.35 -19.99
CA ILE A 572 13.26 7.17 -20.62
C ILE A 572 13.45 5.97 -19.70
N GLU A 573 12.38 5.21 -19.54
CA GLU A 573 12.39 3.89 -18.90
C GLU A 573 11.88 2.86 -19.90
N ILE A 574 12.63 1.79 -20.08
CA ILE A 574 12.24 0.65 -20.90
C ILE A 574 12.34 -0.58 -20.02
N GLY A 575 11.29 -1.39 -20.02
CA GLY A 575 11.26 -2.59 -19.21
C GLY A 575 10.55 -3.75 -19.90
N THR A 576 10.91 -4.95 -19.46
CA THR A 576 10.29 -6.19 -19.91
C THR A 576 9.15 -6.62 -19.00
N ALA A 577 8.21 -7.40 -19.53
CA ALA A 577 7.10 -7.96 -18.79
C ALA A 577 7.54 -8.75 -17.55
N ARG A 578 7.00 -8.41 -16.38
CA ARG A 578 7.23 -9.12 -15.09
C ARG A 578 6.75 -10.57 -15.10
N ALA A 579 5.92 -10.95 -16.07
CA ALA A 579 5.46 -12.33 -16.29
C ALA A 579 6.57 -13.29 -16.78
N ARG A 580 7.79 -12.78 -17.03
CA ARG A 580 8.94 -13.59 -17.47
C ARG A 580 9.78 -14.06 -16.26
N PRO A 581 10.49 -15.20 -16.37
CA PRO A 581 11.41 -15.65 -15.33
C PRO A 581 12.55 -14.65 -15.07
N VAL A 582 12.93 -13.89 -16.09
CA VAL A 582 13.82 -12.73 -15.96
C VAL A 582 13.06 -11.52 -16.46
N ASP A 583 12.93 -10.51 -15.61
CA ASP A 583 12.51 -9.19 -16.00
C ASP A 583 13.61 -8.19 -15.70
N ALA A 584 13.73 -7.17 -16.55
CA ALA A 584 14.65 -6.09 -16.35
C ALA A 584 14.01 -4.78 -16.77
N TYR A 585 14.47 -3.69 -16.16
CA TYR A 585 14.21 -2.35 -16.64
C TYR A 585 15.48 -1.51 -16.57
N VAL A 586 15.60 -0.60 -17.53
CA VAL A 586 16.62 0.43 -17.53
C VAL A 586 15.89 1.76 -17.55
N ARG A 587 16.25 2.64 -16.62
CA ARG A 587 15.83 4.03 -16.60
C ARG A 587 17.05 4.91 -16.75
N TRP A 588 16.98 5.86 -17.67
CA TRP A 588 17.98 6.88 -17.86
C TRP A 588 17.31 8.25 -17.86
N ARG A 589 17.76 9.13 -16.97
CA ARG A 589 17.39 10.54 -16.94
C ARG A 589 18.64 11.37 -17.23
N THR A 590 18.54 12.32 -18.14
CA THR A 590 19.65 13.17 -18.55
C THR A 590 19.15 14.58 -18.84
N GLY A 591 19.97 15.57 -18.55
CA GLY A 591 19.65 16.95 -18.85
C GLY A 591 20.35 17.92 -17.92
N GLN A 592 19.86 19.15 -17.95
CA GLN A 592 20.31 20.17 -17.03
C GLN A 592 19.93 19.76 -15.60
N TYR A 593 20.77 20.12 -14.64
CA TYR A 593 20.52 19.86 -13.23
C TYR A 593 21.10 20.99 -12.40
N LEU A 594 20.24 21.77 -11.76
CA LEU A 594 20.61 23.00 -11.06
C LEU A 594 21.39 23.94 -12.01
N THR A 595 22.67 24.21 -11.70
CA THR A 595 23.56 25.07 -12.51
C THR A 595 24.41 24.30 -13.52
N GLY A 596 24.24 22.98 -13.65
CA GLY A 596 25.07 22.12 -14.49
C GLY A 596 24.27 21.05 -15.21
N HIS A 597 24.84 19.84 -15.28
CA HIS A 597 24.28 18.69 -15.98
C HIS A 597 24.31 17.46 -15.09
N ALA A 598 23.33 16.57 -15.22
CA ALA A 598 23.35 15.29 -14.55
C ALA A 598 22.86 14.16 -15.43
N ASP A 599 23.43 12.98 -15.20
CA ASP A 599 23.00 11.71 -15.77
C ASP A 599 22.66 10.73 -14.64
N PHE A 600 21.42 10.24 -14.61
CA PHE A 600 20.95 9.25 -13.67
C PHE A 600 20.63 7.96 -14.40
N TYR A 601 21.29 6.87 -14.01
CA TYR A 601 21.09 5.53 -14.54
C TYR A 601 20.56 4.63 -13.45
N ASN A 602 19.47 3.91 -13.73
CA ASN A 602 18.96 2.85 -12.88
C ASN A 602 18.76 1.58 -13.71
N LEU A 603 19.28 0.46 -13.19
CA LEU A 603 19.05 -0.87 -13.74
C LEU A 603 18.42 -1.71 -12.64
N GLY A 604 17.26 -2.29 -12.94
CA GLY A 604 16.64 -3.32 -12.13
C GLY A 604 16.60 -4.64 -12.89
N ILE A 605 16.91 -5.74 -12.21
CA ILE A 605 16.79 -7.10 -12.73
C ILE A 605 16.09 -7.96 -11.69
N GLY A 606 14.93 -8.50 -12.04
CA GLY A 606 14.26 -9.58 -11.34
C GLY A 606 14.59 -10.92 -11.98
N TRP A 607 14.96 -11.92 -11.19
CA TRP A 607 15.19 -13.28 -11.65
C TRP A 607 14.51 -14.29 -10.74
N ARG A 608 13.65 -15.12 -11.31
CA ARG A 608 12.83 -16.13 -10.65
C ARG A 608 13.00 -17.49 -11.36
N PRO A 609 14.13 -18.18 -11.17
CA PRO A 609 14.41 -19.44 -11.87
C PRO A 609 13.46 -20.57 -11.46
N THR A 610 12.86 -20.49 -10.27
CA THR A 610 11.88 -21.45 -9.75
C THR A 610 10.87 -20.72 -8.87
N SER A 611 9.78 -21.39 -8.45
CA SER A 611 8.83 -20.82 -7.48
C SER A 611 9.38 -20.63 -6.06
N ARG A 612 10.61 -21.12 -5.80
CA ARG A 612 11.28 -21.07 -4.50
C ARG A 612 12.38 -20.03 -4.42
N LEU A 613 12.92 -19.61 -5.56
CA LEU A 613 14.11 -18.77 -5.63
C LEU A 613 13.77 -17.47 -6.33
N GLN A 614 14.13 -16.36 -5.70
CA GLN A 614 13.99 -15.06 -6.32
C GLN A 614 15.16 -14.16 -5.96
N PHE A 615 15.59 -13.40 -6.97
CA PHE A 615 16.63 -12.39 -6.87
C PHE A 615 16.09 -11.10 -7.47
N ASN A 616 16.28 -9.99 -6.77
CA ASN A 616 16.01 -8.65 -7.28
C ASN A 616 17.28 -7.83 -7.07
N LEU A 617 17.95 -7.50 -8.17
CA LEU A 617 19.08 -6.60 -8.20
C LEU A 617 18.59 -5.22 -8.62
N SER A 618 18.99 -4.19 -7.90
CA SER A 618 18.79 -2.79 -8.29
C SER A 618 20.11 -2.05 -8.13
N THR A 619 20.54 -1.34 -9.16
CA THR A 619 21.75 -0.52 -9.12
C THR A 619 21.46 0.86 -9.67
N GLY A 620 22.06 1.87 -9.05
CA GLY A 620 21.94 3.28 -9.42
C GLY A 620 23.30 3.93 -9.59
N LEU A 621 23.46 4.72 -10.63
CA LEU A 621 24.57 5.66 -10.80
C LEU A 621 24.00 7.05 -11.07
N ARG A 622 24.38 8.02 -10.24
CA ARG A 622 24.12 9.43 -10.47
C ARG A 622 25.45 10.11 -10.73
N ASP A 623 25.65 10.63 -11.94
CA ASP A 623 26.82 11.40 -12.34
C ASP A 623 26.42 12.86 -12.46
N ILE A 624 26.90 13.71 -11.55
CA ILE A 624 26.48 15.11 -11.43
C ILE A 624 27.70 15.99 -11.68
N ARG A 625 27.58 16.92 -12.63
CA ARG A 625 28.63 17.85 -13.04
C ARG A 625 28.13 19.27 -12.87
N LEU A 626 28.58 19.95 -11.83
CA LEU A 626 28.27 21.35 -11.55
C LEU A 626 29.52 22.22 -11.78
N PRO A 627 29.39 23.54 -12.02
CA PRO A 627 30.54 24.43 -12.12
C PRO A 627 31.47 24.40 -10.89
N ALA A 628 30.91 24.12 -9.70
CA ALA A 628 31.67 24.00 -8.46
C ALA A 628 32.40 22.66 -8.28
N GLY A 629 32.13 21.67 -9.13
CA GLY A 629 32.75 20.35 -9.07
C GLY A 629 31.85 19.23 -9.60
N GLU A 630 32.44 18.07 -9.81
CA GLU A 630 31.75 16.86 -10.25
C GLU A 630 31.79 15.76 -9.18
N PHE A 631 30.75 14.93 -9.15
CA PHE A 631 30.71 13.80 -8.24
C PHE A 631 29.75 12.70 -8.68
N GLN A 632 30.03 11.49 -8.19
CA GLN A 632 29.21 10.32 -8.45
C GLN A 632 28.61 9.74 -7.16
N VAL A 633 27.33 9.37 -7.24
CA VAL A 633 26.64 8.57 -6.23
C VAL A 633 26.32 7.22 -6.83
N ARG A 634 26.75 6.15 -6.16
CA ARG A 634 26.54 4.76 -6.58
C ARG A 634 25.79 4.04 -5.47
N THR A 635 24.68 3.44 -5.84
CA THR A 635 23.86 2.62 -4.94
C THR A 635 23.69 1.23 -5.53
N GLY A 636 23.64 0.23 -4.67
CA GLY A 636 23.38 -1.15 -5.05
C GLY A 636 22.51 -1.83 -4.00
N SER A 637 21.51 -2.58 -4.44
CA SER A 637 20.65 -3.38 -3.58
C SER A 637 20.47 -4.76 -4.20
N LEU A 638 20.69 -5.80 -3.41
CA LEU A 638 20.39 -7.18 -3.76
C LEU A 638 19.42 -7.75 -2.73
N ARG A 639 18.23 -8.11 -3.19
CA ARG A 639 17.27 -8.91 -2.41
C ARG A 639 17.27 -10.32 -2.96
N ALA A 640 17.58 -11.30 -2.13
CA ALA A 640 17.46 -12.71 -2.45
C ALA A 640 16.49 -13.39 -1.47
N SER A 641 15.62 -14.25 -1.97
CA SER A 641 14.73 -15.05 -1.12
C SER A 641 14.72 -16.51 -1.55
N PHE A 642 14.62 -17.37 -0.54
CA PHE A 642 14.39 -18.79 -0.68
C PHE A 642 13.13 -19.18 0.11
N THR A 643 12.09 -19.61 -0.58
CA THR A 643 10.82 -20.03 0.02
C THR A 643 10.75 -21.56 0.01
N PHE A 644 10.87 -22.18 1.18
CA PHE A 644 10.79 -23.63 1.34
C PHE A 644 9.37 -24.12 1.02
N ASN A 645 8.39 -23.41 1.58
CA ASN A 645 6.95 -23.49 1.35
C ASN A 645 6.33 -22.15 1.79
N PRO A 646 5.03 -21.88 1.54
CA PRO A 646 4.40 -20.59 1.91
C PRO A 646 4.51 -20.19 3.39
N ASP A 647 4.81 -21.14 4.27
CA ASP A 647 4.86 -20.97 5.72
C ASP A 647 6.32 -20.85 6.25
N LEU A 648 7.35 -21.10 5.42
CA LEU A 648 8.77 -21.02 5.81
C LEU A 648 9.61 -20.33 4.73
N GLN A 649 10.11 -19.14 5.05
CA GLN A 649 10.85 -18.28 4.13
C GLN A 649 12.18 -17.81 4.73
N LEU A 650 13.20 -17.83 3.88
CA LEU A 650 14.48 -17.18 4.12
C LEU A 650 14.65 -15.99 3.17
N SER A 651 15.09 -14.85 3.70
CA SER A 651 15.33 -13.61 2.96
C SER A 651 16.69 -13.02 3.32
N LEU A 652 17.36 -12.50 2.31
CA LEU A 652 18.61 -11.75 2.40
C LEU A 652 18.43 -10.41 1.68
N LEU A 653 18.86 -9.34 2.32
CA LEU A 653 18.94 -8.00 1.74
C LEU A 653 20.35 -7.45 1.98
N GLY A 654 21.05 -7.13 0.90
CA GLY A 654 22.31 -6.40 0.93
C GLY A 654 22.14 -5.03 0.28
N GLN A 655 22.57 -3.96 0.95
CA GLN A 655 22.46 -2.59 0.45
C GLN A 655 23.79 -1.85 0.61
N TYR A 656 24.25 -1.24 -0.47
CA TYR A 656 25.49 -0.48 -0.54
C TYR A 656 25.23 0.93 -1.05
N ASP A 657 25.93 1.90 -0.45
CA ASP A 657 26.05 3.25 -0.99
C ASP A 657 27.48 3.79 -0.79
N ASN A 658 28.01 4.44 -1.83
CA ASN A 658 29.38 4.96 -1.81
C ASN A 658 29.54 6.27 -1.00
N LEU A 659 28.44 6.97 -0.70
CA LEU A 659 28.49 8.27 -0.03
C LEU A 659 28.67 8.10 1.48
N SER A 660 27.83 7.25 2.09
CA SER A 660 27.92 6.85 3.49
C SER A 660 29.03 5.82 3.73
N LYS A 661 29.64 5.30 2.65
CA LYS A 661 30.69 4.28 2.67
C LYS A 661 30.27 3.09 3.51
N SER A 662 29.06 2.61 3.25
CA SER A 662 28.38 1.65 4.10
C SER A 662 27.82 0.50 3.28
N LEU A 663 27.94 -0.71 3.82
CA LEU A 663 27.23 -1.89 3.36
C LEU A 663 26.38 -2.40 4.53
N GLY A 664 25.07 -2.49 4.32
CA GLY A 664 24.14 -3.12 5.25
C GLY A 664 23.76 -4.50 4.74
N MET A 665 23.76 -5.49 5.62
CA MET A 665 23.23 -6.83 5.36
C MET A 665 22.15 -7.15 6.38
N ASN A 666 21.01 -7.64 5.89
CA ASN A 666 19.91 -8.17 6.69
C ASN A 666 19.62 -9.60 6.22
N PHE A 667 19.60 -10.53 7.16
CA PHE A 667 19.19 -11.91 6.96
C PHE A 667 17.98 -12.18 7.84
N ARG A 668 16.91 -12.74 7.28
CA ARG A 668 15.65 -13.01 7.98
C ARG A 668 15.14 -14.40 7.64
N LEU A 669 14.91 -15.22 8.66
CA LEU A 669 14.13 -16.44 8.59
C LEU A 669 12.77 -16.19 9.26
N LYS A 670 11.68 -16.41 8.52
CA LYS A 670 10.30 -16.38 9.03
C LYS A 670 9.71 -17.78 8.92
N TRP A 671 9.18 -18.28 10.03
CA TRP A 671 8.42 -19.53 10.08
C TRP A 671 7.05 -19.30 10.71
N THR A 672 6.01 -19.46 9.92
CA THR A 672 4.61 -19.47 10.37
C THR A 672 4.22 -20.90 10.66
N VAL A 673 4.13 -21.29 11.94
CA VAL A 673 3.78 -22.67 12.33
C VAL A 673 2.31 -22.97 11.98
N GLN A 674 1.46 -21.97 12.21
CA GLN A 674 0.07 -21.89 11.78
C GLN A 674 -0.28 -20.40 11.68
N PRO A 675 -1.33 -19.99 10.95
CA PRO A 675 -1.73 -18.59 10.89
C PRO A 675 -1.84 -17.98 12.30
N GLY A 676 -1.09 -16.90 12.55
CA GLY A 676 -1.05 -16.19 13.83
C GLY A 676 0.03 -16.66 14.80
N ASN A 677 0.78 -17.73 14.47
CA ASN A 677 1.91 -18.22 15.25
C ASN A 677 3.18 -18.13 14.42
N ASP A 678 4.01 -17.14 14.73
CA ASP A 678 5.20 -16.84 13.94
C ASP A 678 6.47 -16.91 14.79
N LEU A 679 7.52 -17.43 14.16
CA LEU A 679 8.87 -17.42 14.65
C LEU A 679 9.75 -16.63 13.67
N TYR A 680 10.54 -15.72 14.23
CA TYR A 680 11.49 -14.90 13.48
C TYR A 680 12.89 -15.11 14.00
N PHE A 681 13.84 -15.17 13.08
CA PHE A 681 15.26 -15.07 13.37
C PHE A 681 15.89 -14.08 12.40
N VAL A 682 16.49 -13.01 12.93
CA VAL A 682 17.03 -11.91 12.13
C VAL A 682 18.47 -11.66 12.51
N ILE A 683 19.31 -11.43 11.51
CA ILE A 683 20.69 -10.96 11.68
C ILE A 683 20.85 -9.70 10.86
N ASN A 684 21.22 -8.60 11.52
CA ASN A 684 21.63 -7.37 10.88
C ASN A 684 23.13 -7.18 11.06
N GLN A 685 23.82 -6.78 9.99
CA GLN A 685 25.24 -6.45 10.05
C GLN A 685 25.56 -5.26 9.16
N GLY A 686 26.10 -4.21 9.76
CA GLY A 686 26.69 -3.09 9.05
C GLY A 686 28.18 -3.30 8.81
N TYR A 687 28.68 -2.78 7.70
CA TYR A 687 30.10 -2.69 7.38
C TYR A 687 30.43 -1.28 6.90
N ASP A 688 31.57 -0.77 7.35
CA ASP A 688 32.24 0.42 6.84
C ASP A 688 33.15 0.00 5.67
N THR A 689 33.06 0.72 4.56
CA THR A 689 33.75 0.46 3.30
C THR A 689 34.85 1.50 2.98
N THR A 690 35.31 2.26 3.99
CA THR A 690 36.36 3.30 3.84
C THR A 690 37.76 2.74 3.59
N ALA A 691 38.07 1.56 4.11
CA ALA A 691 39.35 0.90 3.96
C ALA A 691 39.31 -0.17 2.86
N ASP A 692 40.45 -0.71 2.47
CA ASP A 692 40.56 -1.80 1.47
C ASP A 692 39.90 -3.13 1.92
N HIS A 693 39.24 -3.15 3.08
CA HIS A 693 38.51 -4.29 3.62
C HIS A 693 37.23 -3.82 4.33
N PHE A 694 36.21 -4.68 4.33
CA PHE A 694 34.96 -4.44 5.07
C PHE A 694 35.22 -4.49 6.57
N ARG A 695 34.97 -3.38 7.26
CA ARG A 695 35.09 -3.29 8.73
C ARG A 695 33.71 -3.38 9.36
N PRO A 696 33.41 -4.40 10.18
CA PRO A 696 32.14 -4.50 10.88
C PRO A 696 31.85 -3.23 11.70
N THR A 697 30.64 -2.68 11.55
CA THR A 697 30.09 -1.64 12.42
C THR A 697 29.08 -2.30 13.36
N THR A 698 27.92 -1.71 13.58
CA THR A 698 26.90 -2.30 14.45
C THR A 698 26.28 -3.54 13.79
N GLY A 699 26.13 -4.60 14.58
CA GLY A 699 25.34 -5.76 14.22
C GLY A 699 24.38 -6.15 15.33
N ASP A 700 23.30 -6.82 14.98
CA ASP A 700 22.37 -7.41 15.94
C ASP A 700 21.89 -8.77 15.46
N ILE A 701 21.62 -9.64 16.44
CA ILE A 701 20.97 -10.92 16.24
C ILE A 701 19.72 -10.91 17.10
N SER A 702 18.56 -11.15 16.49
CA SER A 702 17.30 -11.21 17.19
C SER A 702 16.55 -12.51 16.91
N ALA A 703 15.88 -13.00 17.93
CA ALA A 703 14.90 -14.07 17.83
C ALA A 703 13.59 -13.60 18.45
N LYS A 704 12.46 -13.89 17.81
CA LYS A 704 11.14 -13.53 18.31
C LYS A 704 10.16 -14.67 18.07
N GLY A 705 9.28 -14.90 19.04
CA GLY A 705 8.13 -15.78 18.91
C GLY A 705 6.85 -15.09 19.35
N ALA A 706 5.77 -15.32 18.61
CA ALA A 706 4.43 -14.84 18.92
C ALA A 706 3.41 -15.95 18.67
N TRP A 707 2.43 -16.07 19.56
CA TRP A 707 1.35 -17.05 19.45
C TRP A 707 0.00 -16.38 19.63
N THR A 708 -0.97 -16.73 18.78
CA THR A 708 -2.32 -16.14 18.81
C THR A 708 -3.35 -17.18 19.23
N TRP A 709 -4.15 -16.85 20.22
CA TRP A 709 -5.33 -17.62 20.64
C TRP A 709 -6.60 -16.80 20.40
N ARG A 710 -7.63 -17.44 19.82
CA ARG A 710 -8.95 -16.83 19.56
C ARG A 710 -10.06 -17.63 20.22
N PHE A 711 -11.03 -16.94 20.82
CA PHE A 711 -12.17 -17.52 21.52
C PHE A 711 -13.51 -17.05 20.97
#